data_AF-Q9KU06-F1
#
_entry.id   AF-Q9KU06-F1
#
_cell.length_a   1.000
_cell.length_b   1.000
_cell.length_c   1.000
_cell.angle_alpha   90.00
_cell.angle_beta   90.00
_cell.angle_gamma   90.00
#
_symmetry.space_group_name_H-M   'P 1'
#
loop_
_entity.id
_entity.type
_entity.pdbx_description
1 polymer ?
#
loop_
_entity_poly.entity_id
_entity_poly.type
_entity_poly.pdbx_seq_one_letter_code
_entity_poly.pdbx_strand_id
1 'polypeptide(L)'
;MVRQPFSLKERDRARLVKDRVVRFAVTCGGVSVLGALVLIFIYLAMVVVPLFGDAKWRGDIAVKTVSTTDPLLMTIGAYGENAFLMSNDGVGQFWSLRSVSDQPIQTQSLGFTPVLWAQTPPAQGWFALVGQDNQVAVVHPQLSHSMTTQGREFTPSLERLALPEAFRLSEQPLQQFAFALTAEALIFATYDNAQQIQILRLDRATQQEISRLSLSVPFSDLSQLLLTPDGKTLYLRTRSELVVALLDKQSYQIREIVDLSEGDSRHQVTQLYLLSGAFSLLAVHEDGLVSQWFDVLRDGQRHLNHIRNFKLASEVQFLLPDTNTKGFYSFYRNGTLQSHYTTSEKLVLFERAYQRAPQLVAMSENQAYLASYDQGKIRLAQVENRNPEVSFSALWQKVWYESYPEPEFVWQSTAATDDFEAKFSLVPIAFGTLKAAAFAMLFAMPIAVLGAIYTAYFMTPSMRRVVKPTIELMEALPTVIIGFLAGLWFAPFVESHLPAVLALMILLPPSTIVLGFIWSRLPKAWLRRIPSGWHALILIPVLIGISALILSYSGELENALFAGDLRVYLAQHGIGYDQRNALVVGFAMGFAVIPTIFTIAEDAIFSVPKHLSDGSLALGATPWQTLIYVVLLTASPGIFSAIMMGLGRAVGETMIVLMATGNTPLLDWNIFEGMRTLSATIAVELPESEVQSAHFRILFLAALLLLTFTFAVNSLAEWVRQRLREKYRSL
;
A
#
# COMPACT_ATOMS: atom_id res chain seq x y z
N MET A 1 -29.27 13.67 77.67
CA MET A 1 -28.79 15.07 77.59
C MET A 1 -27.27 15.06 77.71
N VAL A 2 -26.53 15.15 76.60
CA VAL A 2 -25.23 15.85 76.47
C VAL A 2 -25.12 16.20 74.98
N ARG A 3 -25.43 17.45 74.62
CA ARG A 3 -25.21 17.99 73.28
C ARG A 3 -23.73 18.34 73.17
N GLN A 4 -22.97 17.67 72.31
CA GLN A 4 -21.73 18.22 71.81
C GLN A 4 -22.05 19.31 70.76
N PRO A 5 -21.46 20.51 70.86
CA PRO A 5 -21.67 21.56 69.88
C PRO A 5 -20.83 21.24 68.63
N PHE A 6 -21.50 20.90 67.52
CA PHE A 6 -20.87 20.85 66.21
C PHE A 6 -20.52 22.29 65.80
N SER A 7 -19.26 22.67 65.94
CA SER A 7 -18.75 24.00 65.60
C SER A 7 -18.62 24.15 64.07
N LEU A 8 -19.53 24.92 63.47
CA LEU A 8 -19.50 25.35 62.06
C LEU A 8 -18.93 26.78 61.94
N LYS A 9 -17.73 27.08 62.48
CA LYS A 9 -17.22 28.48 62.43
C LYS A 9 -15.75 28.75 62.17
N GLU A 10 -14.94 27.78 61.74
CA GLU A 10 -13.67 28.09 61.08
C GLU A 10 -13.59 27.41 59.71
N ARG A 11 -13.57 28.24 58.65
CA ARG A 11 -13.15 27.80 57.33
C ARG A 11 -11.70 27.38 57.47
N ASP A 12 -11.46 26.08 57.54
CA ASP A 12 -10.14 25.47 57.55
C ASP A 12 -9.40 25.90 56.26
N ARG A 13 -8.64 26.99 56.36
CA ARG A 13 -7.96 27.63 55.22
C ARG A 13 -7.02 26.65 54.53
N ALA A 14 -6.44 25.71 55.29
CA ALA A 14 -5.58 24.66 54.77
C ALA A 14 -6.36 23.71 53.83
N ARG A 15 -7.58 23.30 54.19
CA ARG A 15 -8.45 22.50 53.31
C ARG A 15 -8.85 23.26 52.05
N LEU A 16 -9.24 24.53 52.15
CA LEU A 16 -9.63 25.33 50.99
C LEU A 16 -8.47 25.54 50.00
N VAL A 17 -7.25 25.74 50.52
CA VAL A 17 -6.04 25.82 49.69
C VAL A 17 -5.75 24.47 49.04
N LYS A 18 -5.83 23.36 49.81
CA LYS A 18 -5.63 22.00 49.28
C LYS A 18 -6.64 21.66 48.18
N ASP A 19 -7.93 21.94 48.38
CA ASP A 19 -8.97 21.72 47.38
C ASP A 19 -8.73 22.54 46.11
N ARG A 20 -8.27 23.79 46.25
CA ARG A 20 -7.97 24.65 45.10
C ARG A 20 -6.75 24.17 44.34
N VAL A 21 -5.69 23.76 45.03
CA VAL A 21 -4.48 23.19 44.43
C VAL A 21 -4.81 21.89 43.70
N VAL A 22 -5.58 20.99 44.33
CA VAL A 22 -6.00 19.73 43.70
C VAL A 22 -6.88 19.99 42.48
N ARG A 23 -7.87 20.89 42.57
CA ARG A 23 -8.70 21.26 41.42
C ARG A 23 -7.84 21.82 40.28
N PHE A 24 -6.92 22.73 40.59
CA PHE A 24 -6.00 23.28 39.60
C PHE A 24 -5.14 22.20 38.96
N ALA A 25 -4.58 21.28 39.76
CA ALA A 25 -3.79 20.16 39.25
C ALA A 25 -4.61 19.23 38.33
N VAL A 26 -5.84 18.89 38.70
CA VAL A 26 -6.73 18.04 37.89
C VAL A 26 -7.14 18.75 36.60
N THR A 27 -7.54 20.03 36.66
CA THR A 27 -7.90 20.79 35.46
C THR A 27 -6.69 21.00 34.55
N CYS A 28 -5.52 21.35 35.10
CA CYS A 28 -4.28 21.49 34.35
C CYS A 28 -3.88 20.16 33.70
N GLY A 29 -3.99 19.05 34.41
CA GLY A 29 -3.74 17.71 33.88
C GLY A 29 -4.72 17.32 32.76
N GLY A 30 -6.01 17.61 32.90
CA GLY A 30 -6.99 17.37 31.84
C GLY A 30 -6.73 18.20 30.58
N VAL A 31 -6.44 19.50 30.76
CA VAL A 31 -6.11 20.41 29.65
C VAL A 31 -4.78 20.03 29.00
N SER A 32 -3.77 19.58 29.75
CA SER A 32 -2.49 19.17 29.19
C SER A 32 -2.61 17.89 28.35
N VAL A 33 -3.44 16.91 28.77
CA VAL A 33 -3.74 15.72 27.96
C VAL A 33 -4.42 16.08 26.65
N LEU A 34 -5.41 16.99 26.68
CA LEU A 34 -6.06 17.48 25.46
C LEU A 34 -5.05 18.21 24.56
N GLY A 35 -4.21 19.06 25.14
CA GLY A 35 -3.13 19.75 24.43
C GLY A 35 -2.15 18.79 23.79
N ALA A 36 -1.74 17.74 24.50
CA ALA A 36 -0.86 16.69 23.97
C ALA A 36 -1.51 15.94 22.80
N LEU A 37 -2.80 15.60 22.89
CA LEU A 37 -3.53 14.91 21.81
C LEU A 37 -3.63 15.79 20.55
N VAL A 38 -3.90 17.09 20.73
CA VAL A 38 -3.89 18.07 19.63
C VAL A 38 -2.49 18.21 19.03
N LEU A 39 -1.44 18.26 19.85
CA LEU A 39 -0.05 18.31 19.36
C LEU A 39 0.35 17.06 18.59
N ILE A 40 -0.06 15.86 19.06
CA ILE A 40 0.16 14.61 18.33
C ILE A 40 -0.55 14.67 16.98
N PHE A 41 -1.80 15.11 16.94
CA PHE A 41 -2.55 15.26 15.69
C PHE A 41 -1.86 16.23 14.73
N ILE A 42 -1.43 17.40 15.21
CA ILE A 42 -0.69 18.39 14.42
C ILE A 42 0.63 17.81 13.91
N TYR A 43 1.36 17.08 14.74
CA TYR A 43 2.63 16.45 14.37
C TYR A 43 2.42 15.41 13.27
N LEU A 44 1.46 14.49 13.44
CA LEU A 44 1.11 13.50 12.42
C LEU A 44 0.72 14.19 11.10
N ALA A 45 -0.15 15.20 11.16
CA ALA A 45 -0.53 15.97 9.99
C ALA A 45 0.67 16.65 9.31
N MET A 46 1.59 17.24 10.07
CA MET A 46 2.80 17.89 9.54
C MET A 46 3.72 16.91 8.80
N VAL A 47 3.84 15.66 9.27
CA VAL A 47 4.63 14.62 8.59
C VAL A 47 3.95 14.14 7.30
N VAL A 48 2.61 14.10 7.30
CA VAL A 48 1.79 13.60 6.19
C VAL A 48 1.58 14.62 5.09
N VAL A 49 1.39 15.91 5.37
CA VAL A 49 1.10 16.94 4.36
C VAL A 49 2.09 16.94 3.17
N PRO A 50 3.43 16.82 3.38
CA PRO A 50 4.39 16.75 2.28
C PRO A 50 4.24 15.55 1.33
N LEU A 51 3.49 14.51 1.71
CA LEU A 51 3.20 13.34 0.89
C LEU A 51 2.46 13.70 -0.40
N PHE A 52 1.52 14.65 -0.28
CA PHE A 52 0.66 15.11 -1.38
C PHE A 52 1.17 16.40 -2.01
N GLY A 53 2.38 16.85 -1.65
CA GLY A 53 2.99 18.02 -2.26
C GLY A 53 3.40 17.77 -3.70
N ASP A 54 3.44 18.85 -4.48
CA ASP A 54 3.99 18.88 -5.83
C ASP A 54 5.53 18.82 -5.78
N ALA A 55 6.14 18.36 -6.86
CA ALA A 55 7.58 18.45 -7.03
C ALA A 55 8.02 19.91 -7.13
N LYS A 56 9.22 20.19 -6.64
CA LYS A 56 9.80 21.53 -6.72
C LYS A 56 10.78 21.61 -7.87
N TRP A 57 10.64 22.67 -8.66
CA TRP A 57 11.55 23.02 -9.74
C TRP A 57 12.45 24.18 -9.32
N ARG A 58 13.76 24.03 -9.51
CA ARG A 58 14.73 25.12 -9.40
C ARG A 58 15.52 25.19 -10.69
N GLY A 59 15.05 26.04 -11.61
CA GLY A 59 15.69 26.25 -12.90
C GLY A 59 16.95 27.11 -12.82
N ASP A 60 17.75 27.05 -13.89
CA ASP A 60 18.90 27.92 -14.14
C ASP A 60 19.93 27.98 -12.99
N ILE A 61 20.16 26.87 -12.30
CA ILE A 61 21.19 26.77 -11.25
C ILE A 61 22.59 26.96 -11.83
N ALA A 62 22.80 26.46 -13.04
CA ALA A 62 23.99 26.70 -13.84
C ALA A 62 23.59 26.87 -15.31
N VAL A 63 24.27 27.78 -16.00
CA VAL A 63 24.11 27.98 -17.44
C VAL A 63 25.50 27.94 -18.07
N LYS A 64 25.71 27.03 -19.01
CA LYS A 64 26.99 26.83 -19.67
C LYS A 64 26.85 27.05 -21.17
N THR A 65 27.61 28.00 -21.71
CA THR A 65 27.75 28.14 -23.17
C THR A 65 28.67 27.04 -23.68
N VAL A 66 28.25 26.33 -24.72
CA VAL A 66 29.00 25.24 -25.33
C VAL A 66 29.21 25.52 -26.81
N SER A 67 30.36 25.07 -27.33
CA SER A 67 30.73 25.23 -28.74
C SER A 67 30.17 24.13 -29.64
N THR A 68 29.49 23.13 -29.07
CA THR A 68 28.89 22.03 -29.82
C THR A 68 27.75 22.55 -30.70
N THR A 69 27.94 22.47 -32.02
CA THR A 69 26.92 22.75 -33.03
C THR A 69 26.07 21.50 -33.27
N ASP A 70 24.74 21.64 -33.22
CA ASP A 70 23.76 20.58 -33.51
C ASP A 70 24.04 19.24 -32.79
N PRO A 71 23.93 19.22 -31.45
CA PRO A 71 24.09 17.98 -30.70
C PRO A 71 23.00 16.96 -31.04
N LEU A 72 23.40 15.70 -31.17
CA LEU A 72 22.53 14.54 -31.37
C LEU A 72 21.97 14.01 -30.04
N LEU A 73 22.82 13.87 -29.03
CA LEU A 73 22.45 13.34 -27.71
C LEU A 73 23.20 14.05 -26.59
N MET A 74 22.62 13.99 -25.40
CA MET A 74 23.14 14.63 -24.19
C MET A 74 22.99 13.69 -23.00
N THR A 75 23.98 13.68 -22.10
CA THR A 75 23.87 13.05 -20.78
C THR A 75 24.37 13.98 -19.69
N ILE A 76 23.98 13.71 -18.44
CA ILE A 76 24.36 14.49 -17.27
C ILE A 76 24.72 13.57 -16.11
N GLY A 77 25.73 13.95 -15.34
CA GLY A 77 26.19 13.18 -14.19
C GLY A 77 25.24 13.30 -13.00
N ALA A 78 25.25 12.30 -12.11
CA ALA A 78 24.40 12.24 -10.91
C ALA A 78 24.46 13.48 -10.00
N TYR A 79 25.59 14.19 -9.98
CA TYR A 79 25.78 15.38 -9.13
C TYR A 79 25.46 16.72 -9.82
N GLY A 80 25.04 16.69 -11.09
CA GLY A 80 24.75 17.89 -11.87
C GLY A 80 25.97 18.78 -12.12
N GLU A 81 27.19 18.24 -12.04
CA GLU A 81 28.42 19.02 -12.20
C GLU A 81 28.99 18.96 -13.61
N ASN A 82 28.72 17.87 -14.33
CA ASN A 82 29.30 17.57 -15.63
C ASN A 82 28.22 17.04 -16.58
N ALA A 83 28.40 17.32 -17.87
CA ALA A 83 27.54 16.86 -18.94
C ALA A 83 28.38 16.35 -20.11
N PHE A 84 27.79 15.47 -20.92
CA PHE A 84 28.36 15.00 -22.16
C PHE A 84 27.42 15.36 -23.31
N LEU A 85 28.00 15.84 -24.41
CA LEU A 85 27.28 16.12 -25.66
C LEU A 85 27.97 15.39 -26.81
N MET A 86 27.20 14.81 -27.71
CA MET A 86 27.70 14.30 -28.99
C MET A 86 27.18 15.18 -30.11
N SER A 87 28.05 15.77 -30.94
CA SER A 87 27.63 16.49 -32.15
C SER A 87 27.33 15.54 -33.31
N ASN A 88 26.60 16.06 -34.30
CA ASN A 88 26.25 15.34 -35.53
C ASN A 88 27.47 14.91 -36.37
N ASP A 89 28.63 15.52 -36.17
CA ASP A 89 29.91 15.17 -36.79
C ASP A 89 30.61 13.96 -36.13
N GLY A 90 30.04 13.41 -35.06
CA GLY A 90 30.60 12.26 -34.33
C GLY A 90 31.66 12.64 -33.30
N VAL A 91 31.68 13.90 -32.85
CA VAL A 91 32.58 14.38 -31.81
C VAL A 91 31.85 14.46 -30.46
N GLY A 92 32.30 13.66 -29.50
CA GLY A 92 31.82 13.66 -28.11
C GLY A 92 32.62 14.63 -27.25
N GLN A 93 31.96 15.53 -26.55
CA GLN A 93 32.57 16.57 -25.72
C GLN A 93 32.07 16.48 -24.27
N PHE A 94 33.01 16.46 -23.33
CA PHE A 94 32.75 16.48 -21.90
C PHE A 94 32.87 17.89 -21.35
N TRP A 95 31.82 18.35 -20.68
CA TRP A 95 31.70 19.71 -20.17
C TRP A 95 31.56 19.70 -18.66
N SER A 96 32.26 20.61 -17.97
CA SER A 96 31.92 20.96 -16.60
C SER A 96 30.95 22.13 -16.59
N LEU A 97 29.82 21.95 -15.91
CA LEU A 97 28.74 22.93 -15.76
C LEU A 97 29.06 23.98 -14.69
N ARG A 98 30.03 23.72 -13.80
CA ARG A 98 30.44 24.64 -12.74
C ARG A 98 31.70 25.44 -13.09
N SER A 99 32.49 24.99 -14.06
CA SER A 99 33.71 25.68 -14.47
C SER A 99 33.43 26.92 -15.31
N VAL A 100 34.26 27.95 -15.12
CA VAL A 100 34.22 29.20 -15.91
C VAL A 100 34.76 29.00 -17.33
N SER A 101 35.56 27.95 -17.58
CA SER A 101 36.20 27.72 -18.89
C SER A 101 35.20 27.35 -19.98
N ASP A 102 35.14 28.10 -21.08
CA ASP A 102 34.27 27.82 -22.24
C ASP A 102 34.84 26.78 -23.21
N GLN A 103 35.80 25.97 -22.75
CA GLN A 103 36.35 24.84 -23.48
C GLN A 103 35.90 23.51 -22.87
N PRO A 104 35.66 22.47 -23.69
CA PRO A 104 35.39 21.14 -23.17
C PRO A 104 36.62 20.60 -22.42
N ILE A 105 36.38 19.85 -21.35
CA ILE A 105 37.43 19.21 -20.55
C ILE A 105 38.15 18.15 -21.37
N GLN A 106 37.37 17.38 -22.13
CA GLN A 106 37.88 16.34 -22.99
C GLN A 106 36.99 16.20 -24.21
N THR A 107 37.61 15.89 -25.34
CA THR A 107 36.94 15.64 -26.61
C THR A 107 37.38 14.28 -27.15
N GLN A 108 36.43 13.48 -27.64
CA GLN A 108 36.69 12.17 -28.22
C GLN A 108 35.88 12.01 -29.51
N SER A 109 36.52 11.65 -30.62
CA SER A 109 35.84 11.41 -31.90
C SER A 109 35.53 9.93 -32.11
N LEU A 110 34.35 9.63 -32.65
CA LEU A 110 33.97 8.27 -33.06
C LEU A 110 34.78 7.76 -34.26
N GLY A 111 35.41 8.67 -35.02
CA GLY A 111 36.13 8.34 -36.26
C GLY A 111 35.23 8.29 -37.50
N PHE A 112 33.93 8.53 -37.35
CA PHE A 112 32.97 8.65 -38.43
C PHE A 112 31.79 9.57 -38.08
N THR A 113 31.07 10.03 -39.11
CA THR A 113 29.87 10.86 -38.96
C THR A 113 28.63 9.97 -38.76
N PRO A 114 27.96 10.03 -37.59
CA PRO A 114 26.75 9.26 -37.32
C PRO A 114 25.55 9.79 -38.13
N VAL A 115 24.72 8.86 -38.62
CA VAL A 115 23.48 9.13 -39.36
C VAL A 115 22.27 8.69 -38.56
N LEU A 116 22.37 7.53 -37.91
CA LEU A 116 21.35 6.98 -37.03
C LEU A 116 21.92 6.78 -35.63
N TRP A 117 21.06 6.86 -34.62
CA TRP A 117 21.42 6.51 -33.25
C TRP A 117 20.24 5.87 -32.53
N ALA A 118 20.55 5.11 -31.49
CA ALA A 118 19.60 4.53 -30.57
C ALA A 118 20.19 4.56 -29.15
N GLN A 119 19.35 4.44 -28.14
CA GLN A 119 19.76 4.36 -26.73
C GLN A 119 19.08 3.18 -26.03
N THR A 120 19.76 2.57 -25.07
CA THR A 120 19.12 1.69 -24.07
C THR A 120 18.20 2.49 -23.15
N PRO A 121 17.41 1.87 -22.25
CA PRO A 121 16.76 2.62 -21.17
C PRO A 121 17.75 3.56 -20.47
N PRO A 122 17.32 4.77 -20.08
CA PRO A 122 18.24 5.77 -19.53
C PRO A 122 19.07 5.27 -18.33
N ALA A 123 18.53 4.34 -17.53
CA ALA A 123 19.22 3.74 -16.39
C ALA A 123 20.50 2.95 -16.77
N GLN A 124 20.57 2.41 -18.00
CA GLN A 124 21.75 1.68 -18.48
C GLN A 124 22.81 2.61 -19.11
N GLY A 125 22.40 3.78 -19.63
CA GLY A 125 23.31 4.81 -20.14
C GLY A 125 24.05 4.49 -21.46
N TRP A 126 23.74 3.39 -22.15
CA TRP A 126 24.41 3.02 -23.41
C TRP A 126 23.76 3.66 -24.63
N PHE A 127 24.60 4.05 -25.59
CA PHE A 127 24.20 4.57 -26.89
C PHE A 127 24.83 3.75 -28.00
N ALA A 128 24.10 3.55 -29.09
CA ALA A 128 24.62 3.00 -30.32
C ALA A 128 24.49 4.06 -31.42
N LEU A 129 25.54 4.27 -32.20
CA LEU A 129 25.56 5.19 -33.32
C LEU A 129 26.02 4.47 -34.58
N VAL A 130 25.39 4.78 -35.71
CA VAL A 130 25.64 4.13 -37.00
C VAL A 130 26.00 5.18 -38.04
N GLY A 131 27.11 4.99 -38.75
CA GLY A 131 27.57 5.86 -39.83
C GLY A 131 26.97 5.51 -41.20
N GLN A 132 27.30 6.31 -42.22
CA GLN A 132 26.81 6.11 -43.60
C GLN A 132 27.14 4.72 -44.19
N ASP A 133 28.31 4.17 -43.84
CA ASP A 133 28.76 2.85 -44.29
C ASP A 133 28.29 1.70 -43.40
N ASN A 134 27.23 1.91 -42.60
CA ASN A 134 26.70 0.97 -41.60
C ASN A 134 27.72 0.50 -40.54
N GLN A 135 28.83 1.23 -40.36
CA GLN A 135 29.73 1.08 -39.24
C GLN A 135 29.04 1.50 -37.95
N VAL A 136 29.23 0.75 -36.87
CA VAL A 136 28.56 0.99 -35.59
C VAL A 136 29.56 1.24 -34.47
N ALA A 137 29.22 2.18 -33.60
CA ALA A 137 29.90 2.39 -32.34
C ALA A 137 28.89 2.29 -31.20
N VAL A 138 29.13 1.38 -30.25
CA VAL A 138 28.37 1.28 -29.01
C VAL A 138 29.20 1.90 -27.90
N VAL A 139 28.68 2.97 -27.31
CA VAL A 139 29.41 3.86 -26.40
C VAL A 139 28.64 4.12 -25.12
N HIS A 140 29.37 4.29 -24.03
CA HIS A 140 28.84 4.65 -22.71
C HIS A 140 29.67 5.80 -22.13
N PRO A 141 29.10 7.03 -22.07
CA PRO A 141 29.81 8.19 -21.51
C PRO A 141 29.92 8.07 -19.98
N GLN A 142 31.11 7.79 -19.47
CA GLN A 142 31.37 7.72 -18.04
C GLN A 142 31.77 9.10 -17.50
N LEU A 143 30.92 9.64 -16.62
CA LEU A 143 31.13 10.92 -15.94
C LEU A 143 31.76 10.71 -14.55
N SER A 144 32.84 9.92 -14.51
CA SER A 144 33.50 9.48 -13.28
C SER A 144 34.48 10.52 -12.71
N HIS A 145 34.81 10.34 -11.44
CA HIS A 145 35.84 11.14 -10.77
C HIS A 145 36.84 10.23 -10.09
N SER A 146 38.12 10.57 -10.18
CA SER A 146 39.20 9.90 -9.48
C SER A 146 39.61 10.70 -8.25
N MET A 147 40.03 10.00 -7.20
CA MET A 147 40.68 10.63 -6.05
C MET A 147 42.15 10.83 -6.35
N THR A 148 42.59 12.08 -6.45
CA THR A 148 44.01 12.44 -6.54
C THR A 148 44.49 13.04 -5.22
N THR A 149 45.80 13.20 -5.06
CA THR A 149 46.40 13.81 -3.85
C THR A 149 45.97 15.26 -3.62
N GLN A 150 45.38 15.91 -4.63
CA GLN A 150 44.87 17.28 -4.57
C GLN A 150 43.33 17.35 -4.43
N GLY A 151 42.65 16.20 -4.35
CA GLY A 151 41.20 16.11 -4.15
C GLY A 151 40.48 15.27 -5.23
N ARG A 152 39.17 15.50 -5.36
CA ARG A 152 38.34 14.84 -6.37
C ARG A 152 38.54 15.50 -7.73
N GLU A 153 39.15 14.80 -8.67
CA GLU A 153 39.35 15.28 -10.04
C GLU A 153 38.38 14.58 -11.00
N PHE A 154 37.81 15.32 -11.95
CA PHE A 154 36.91 14.77 -12.95
C PHE A 154 37.72 14.13 -14.09
N THR A 155 37.57 12.82 -14.26
CA THR A 155 38.34 12.01 -15.23
C THR A 155 37.38 11.30 -16.18
N PRO A 156 36.72 12.05 -17.10
CA PRO A 156 35.72 11.49 -17.98
C PRO A 156 36.33 10.45 -18.93
N SER A 157 35.54 9.45 -19.29
CA SER A 157 35.92 8.51 -20.34
C SER A 157 34.70 8.19 -21.20
N LEU A 158 34.93 7.87 -22.47
CA LEU A 158 33.89 7.32 -23.34
C LEU A 158 34.22 5.84 -23.50
N GLU A 159 33.56 5.01 -22.70
CA GLU A 159 33.67 3.57 -22.82
C GLU A 159 33.10 3.15 -24.17
N ARG A 160 33.81 2.28 -24.89
CA ARG A 160 33.36 1.74 -26.18
C ARG A 160 33.43 0.23 -26.12
N LEU A 161 32.35 -0.44 -26.53
CA LEU A 161 32.42 -1.88 -26.75
C LEU A 161 33.26 -2.11 -28.01
N ALA A 162 34.26 -2.97 -27.89
CA ALA A 162 34.96 -3.47 -29.06
C ALA A 162 33.94 -4.25 -29.92
N LEU A 163 34.06 -4.09 -31.23
CA LEU A 163 33.32 -4.87 -32.21
C LEU A 163 34.35 -5.45 -33.18
N PRO A 164 34.04 -6.56 -33.88
CA PRO A 164 34.97 -7.14 -34.85
C PRO A 164 35.44 -6.10 -35.88
N GLU A 165 36.69 -6.21 -36.34
CA GLU A 165 37.21 -5.29 -37.36
C GLU A 165 36.34 -5.33 -38.63
N ALA A 166 36.04 -4.16 -39.18
CA ALA A 166 35.14 -3.97 -40.32
C ALA A 166 33.70 -4.51 -40.12
N PHE A 167 33.24 -4.65 -38.88
CA PHE A 167 31.87 -5.04 -38.57
C PHE A 167 30.85 -4.02 -39.11
N ARG A 168 29.91 -4.51 -39.91
CA ARG A 168 28.78 -3.75 -40.45
C ARG A 168 27.48 -4.35 -39.96
N LEU A 169 26.56 -3.49 -39.54
CA LEU A 169 25.23 -3.93 -39.07
C LEU A 169 24.37 -4.55 -40.17
N SER A 170 24.48 -4.02 -41.39
CA SER A 170 23.78 -4.53 -42.57
C SER A 170 24.60 -4.23 -43.82
N GLU A 171 24.39 -5.04 -44.87
CA GLU A 171 24.93 -4.81 -46.21
C GLU A 171 24.11 -3.75 -46.98
N GLN A 172 22.86 -3.51 -46.57
CA GLN A 172 21.97 -2.51 -47.15
C GLN A 172 21.94 -1.25 -46.28
N PRO A 173 21.80 -0.04 -46.85
CA PRO A 173 21.67 1.17 -46.05
C PRO A 173 20.48 1.07 -45.09
N LEU A 174 20.72 1.41 -43.82
CA LEU A 174 19.72 1.35 -42.76
C LEU A 174 18.81 2.58 -42.77
N GLN A 175 17.53 2.37 -42.51
CA GLN A 175 16.56 3.45 -42.27
C GLN A 175 16.34 3.67 -40.78
N GLN A 176 16.22 2.59 -40.00
CA GLN A 176 16.01 2.62 -38.56
C GLN A 176 16.73 1.45 -37.90
N PHE A 177 17.07 1.60 -36.62
CA PHE A 177 17.52 0.50 -35.79
C PHE A 177 17.23 0.75 -34.31
N ALA A 178 17.20 -0.31 -33.54
CA ALA A 178 17.21 -0.30 -32.08
C ALA A 178 18.24 -1.30 -31.58
N PHE A 179 18.64 -1.16 -30.33
CA PHE A 179 19.55 -2.11 -29.72
C PHE A 179 19.22 -2.33 -28.24
N ALA A 180 19.64 -3.48 -27.73
CA ALA A 180 19.53 -3.86 -26.33
C ALA A 180 20.85 -4.47 -25.88
N LEU A 181 21.21 -4.20 -24.63
CA LEU A 181 22.39 -4.76 -23.99
C LEU A 181 21.97 -5.58 -22.77
N THR A 182 22.20 -6.89 -22.84
CA THR A 182 21.91 -7.83 -21.76
C THR A 182 23.19 -8.23 -21.02
N ALA A 183 23.06 -9.07 -19.99
CA ALA A 183 24.23 -9.65 -19.32
C ALA A 183 25.07 -10.53 -20.28
N GLU A 184 24.43 -11.19 -21.24
CA GLU A 184 25.06 -12.21 -22.09
C GLU A 184 25.29 -11.75 -23.53
N ALA A 185 24.45 -10.85 -24.05
CA ALA A 185 24.45 -10.51 -25.47
C ALA A 185 24.18 -9.02 -25.74
N LEU A 186 24.77 -8.54 -26.84
CA LEU A 186 24.45 -7.28 -27.51
C LEU A 186 23.54 -7.58 -28.71
N ILE A 187 22.38 -6.95 -28.76
CA ILE A 187 21.32 -7.28 -29.72
C ILE A 187 20.99 -6.02 -30.52
N PHE A 188 21.02 -6.13 -31.84
CA PHE A 188 20.61 -5.07 -32.77
C PHE A 188 19.40 -5.54 -33.57
N ALA A 189 18.37 -4.71 -33.65
CA ALA A 189 17.25 -4.88 -34.55
C ALA A 189 17.31 -3.76 -35.59
N THR A 190 17.43 -4.12 -36.86
CA THR A 190 17.65 -3.19 -37.97
C THR A 190 16.52 -3.27 -38.98
N TYR A 191 16.23 -2.14 -39.61
CA TYR A 191 15.30 -2.03 -40.73
C TYR A 191 15.98 -1.33 -41.90
N ASP A 192 16.08 -2.02 -43.03
CA ASP A 192 16.86 -1.59 -44.19
C ASP A 192 16.00 -1.08 -45.36
N ASN A 193 16.66 -0.54 -46.38
CA ASN A 193 16.00 -0.07 -47.61
C ASN A 193 15.27 -1.17 -48.41
N ALA A 194 15.57 -2.45 -48.15
CA ALA A 194 14.86 -3.57 -48.75
C ALA A 194 13.57 -3.93 -47.99
N GLN A 195 13.16 -3.10 -47.02
CA GLN A 195 12.00 -3.30 -46.16
C GLN A 195 12.07 -4.58 -45.32
N GLN A 196 13.29 -5.03 -45.01
CA GLN A 196 13.54 -6.22 -44.20
C GLN A 196 13.94 -5.84 -42.78
N ILE A 197 13.45 -6.64 -41.83
CA ILE A 197 13.83 -6.53 -40.42
C ILE A 197 14.79 -7.66 -40.09
N GLN A 198 15.99 -7.29 -39.64
CA GLN A 198 17.02 -8.24 -39.22
C GLN A 198 17.38 -8.01 -37.75
N ILE A 199 17.51 -9.10 -37.00
CA ILE A 199 17.93 -9.10 -35.61
C ILE A 199 19.26 -9.82 -35.50
N LEU A 200 20.29 -9.08 -35.14
CA LEU A 200 21.66 -9.56 -34.97
C LEU A 200 21.97 -9.65 -33.48
N ARG A 201 22.38 -10.83 -33.02
CA ARG A 201 22.79 -11.09 -31.64
C ARG A 201 24.27 -11.40 -31.60
N LEU A 202 25.02 -10.62 -30.85
CA LEU A 202 26.44 -10.81 -30.59
C LEU A 202 26.64 -11.20 -29.12
N ASP A 203 27.58 -12.10 -28.86
CA ASP A 203 27.99 -12.45 -27.50
C ASP A 203 28.70 -11.25 -26.85
N ARG A 204 28.37 -10.92 -25.60
CA ARG A 204 28.90 -9.70 -24.98
C ARG A 204 30.40 -9.79 -24.68
N ALA A 205 30.91 -10.98 -24.33
CA ALA A 205 32.29 -11.16 -23.92
C ALA A 205 33.24 -11.33 -25.11
N THR A 206 32.83 -12.15 -26.08
CA THR A 206 33.62 -12.50 -27.27
C THR A 206 33.29 -11.64 -28.48
N GLN A 207 32.15 -10.94 -28.47
CA GLN A 207 31.65 -10.11 -29.58
C GLN A 207 31.46 -10.88 -30.89
N GLN A 208 31.39 -12.22 -30.80
CA GLN A 208 31.11 -13.08 -31.94
C GLN A 208 29.61 -13.16 -32.20
N GLU A 209 29.24 -13.30 -33.48
CA GLU A 209 27.85 -13.46 -33.89
C GLU A 209 27.28 -14.78 -33.34
N ILE A 210 26.28 -14.68 -32.46
CA ILE A 210 25.53 -15.82 -31.95
C ILE A 210 24.49 -16.25 -32.99
N SER A 211 23.76 -15.28 -33.53
CA SER A 211 22.67 -15.53 -34.47
C SER A 211 22.28 -14.27 -35.23
N ARG A 212 21.89 -14.44 -36.49
CA ARG A 212 21.21 -13.43 -37.30
C ARG A 212 19.88 -13.97 -37.76
N LEU A 213 18.81 -13.32 -37.31
CA LEU A 213 17.42 -13.72 -37.55
C LEU A 213 16.76 -12.68 -38.44
N SER A 214 15.91 -13.10 -39.36
CA SER A 214 15.05 -12.19 -40.12
C SER A 214 13.60 -12.39 -39.72
N LEU A 215 12.83 -11.29 -39.67
CA LEU A 215 11.37 -11.44 -39.59
C LEU A 215 10.86 -11.89 -40.96
N SER A 216 10.03 -12.94 -40.99
CA SER A 216 9.63 -13.60 -42.24
C SER A 216 8.69 -12.77 -43.14
N VAL A 217 8.28 -11.57 -42.70
CA VAL A 217 7.32 -10.71 -43.41
C VAL A 217 8.00 -9.38 -43.71
N PRO A 218 7.96 -8.87 -44.97
CA PRO A 218 8.43 -7.53 -45.28
C PRO A 218 7.48 -6.47 -44.69
N PHE A 219 8.04 -5.39 -44.15
CA PHE A 219 7.27 -4.30 -43.54
C PHE A 219 7.39 -3.05 -44.40
N SER A 220 6.33 -2.68 -45.11
CA SER A 220 6.27 -1.39 -45.80
C SER A 220 5.95 -0.28 -44.78
N ASP A 221 6.64 0.85 -44.90
CA ASP A 221 6.37 2.10 -44.17
C ASP A 221 6.52 2.03 -42.63
N LEU A 222 7.53 1.29 -42.14
CA LEU A 222 7.85 1.26 -40.72
C LEU A 222 8.14 2.67 -40.19
N SER A 223 7.31 3.11 -39.25
CA SER A 223 7.40 4.44 -38.66
C SER A 223 8.33 4.49 -37.45
N GLN A 224 8.38 3.41 -36.66
CA GLN A 224 9.28 3.31 -35.50
C GLN A 224 9.58 1.85 -35.16
N LEU A 225 10.82 1.59 -34.76
CA LEU A 225 11.30 0.29 -34.28
C LEU A 225 11.83 0.45 -32.85
N LEU A 226 11.32 -0.36 -31.91
CA LEU A 226 11.77 -0.40 -30.52
C LEU A 226 12.06 -1.84 -30.09
N LEU A 227 13.09 -2.04 -29.26
CA LEU A 227 13.48 -3.33 -28.71
C LEU A 227 13.51 -3.23 -27.18
N THR A 228 12.93 -4.20 -26.49
CA THR A 228 12.99 -4.24 -25.02
C THR A 228 14.40 -4.56 -24.53
N PRO A 229 14.77 -4.14 -23.31
CA PRO A 229 16.14 -4.26 -22.78
C PRO A 229 16.57 -5.70 -22.55
N ASP A 230 15.61 -6.60 -22.32
CA ASP A 230 15.83 -8.04 -22.24
C ASP A 230 16.05 -8.69 -23.62
N GLY A 231 15.83 -7.93 -24.70
CA GLY A 231 15.97 -8.37 -26.09
C GLY A 231 14.96 -9.43 -26.50
N LYS A 232 13.82 -9.56 -25.81
CA LYS A 232 12.81 -10.58 -26.11
C LYS A 232 11.64 -10.04 -26.91
N THR A 233 11.31 -8.76 -26.77
CA THR A 233 10.13 -8.16 -27.39
C THR A 233 10.54 -7.06 -28.35
N LEU A 234 10.09 -7.18 -29.60
CA LEU A 234 10.28 -6.22 -30.66
C LEU A 234 8.94 -5.54 -30.98
N TYR A 235 8.94 -4.22 -30.93
CA TYR A 235 7.79 -3.37 -31.22
C TYR A 235 8.01 -2.67 -32.55
N LEU A 236 7.13 -2.93 -33.51
CA LEU A 236 7.19 -2.41 -34.87
C LEU A 236 5.94 -1.58 -35.13
N ARG A 237 6.09 -0.26 -35.20
CA ARG A 237 4.96 0.65 -35.41
C ARG A 237 4.86 1.09 -36.86
N THR A 238 3.67 0.95 -37.42
CA THR A 238 3.27 1.48 -38.72
C THR A 238 2.08 2.39 -38.53
N ARG A 239 2.30 3.72 -38.56
CA ARG A 239 1.28 4.72 -38.18
C ARG A 239 0.72 4.42 -36.77
N SER A 240 -0.57 4.09 -36.64
CA SER A 240 -1.19 3.73 -35.35
C SER A 240 -1.21 2.23 -35.07
N GLU A 241 -0.82 1.38 -36.03
CA GLU A 241 -0.75 -0.07 -35.81
C GLU A 241 0.60 -0.45 -35.21
N LEU A 242 0.57 -1.27 -34.16
CA LEU A 242 1.74 -1.80 -33.47
C LEU A 242 1.77 -3.32 -33.62
N VAL A 243 2.80 -3.82 -34.28
CA VAL A 243 3.09 -5.25 -34.32
C VAL A 243 4.02 -5.59 -33.16
N VAL A 244 3.60 -6.54 -32.32
CA VAL A 244 4.39 -7.06 -31.21
C VAL A 244 4.95 -8.41 -31.61
N ALA A 245 6.27 -8.51 -31.72
CA ALA A 245 6.96 -9.75 -32.02
C ALA A 245 7.79 -10.22 -30.82
N LEU A 246 7.68 -11.51 -30.49
CA LEU A 246 8.41 -12.13 -29.39
C LEU A 246 9.46 -13.10 -29.91
N LEU A 247 10.60 -13.15 -29.23
CA LEU A 247 11.63 -14.15 -29.44
C LEU A 247 11.15 -15.51 -28.88
N ASP A 248 10.87 -16.47 -29.76
CA ASP A 248 10.61 -17.87 -29.42
C ASP A 248 11.77 -18.75 -29.92
N LYS A 249 12.52 -19.34 -28.97
CA LYS A 249 13.71 -20.20 -29.13
C LYS A 249 14.81 -19.64 -30.06
N GLN A 250 14.54 -19.55 -31.36
CA GLN A 250 15.48 -19.12 -32.40
C GLN A 250 14.82 -18.24 -33.49
N SER A 251 13.60 -17.73 -33.29
CA SER A 251 12.94 -16.85 -34.26
C SER A 251 12.07 -15.82 -33.56
N TYR A 252 11.97 -14.62 -34.12
CA TYR A 252 10.94 -13.65 -33.71
C TYR A 252 9.63 -13.98 -34.41
N GLN A 253 8.59 -14.26 -33.63
CA GLN A 253 7.25 -14.54 -34.12
C GLN A 253 6.33 -13.39 -33.75
N ILE A 254 5.46 -12.99 -34.68
CA ILE A 254 4.42 -11.99 -34.40
C ILE A 254 3.43 -12.60 -33.42
N ARG A 255 3.33 -12.02 -32.23
CA ARG A 255 2.35 -12.41 -31.21
C ARG A 255 0.98 -11.83 -31.54
N GLU A 256 0.95 -10.52 -31.79
CA GLU A 256 -0.29 -9.78 -32.01
C GLU A 256 -0.03 -8.47 -32.77
N ILE A 257 -1.11 -7.91 -33.31
CA ILE A 257 -1.15 -6.59 -33.95
C ILE A 257 -2.20 -5.78 -33.20
N VAL A 258 -1.82 -4.61 -32.71
CA VAL A 258 -2.64 -3.76 -31.84
C VAL A 258 -2.86 -2.43 -32.54
N ASP A 259 -4.12 -2.01 -32.67
CA ASP A 259 -4.44 -0.64 -33.06
C ASP A 259 -4.36 0.28 -31.84
N LEU A 260 -3.30 1.09 -31.78
CA LEU A 260 -3.08 2.02 -30.68
C LEU A 260 -4.03 3.21 -30.70
N SER A 261 -4.74 3.47 -31.80
CA SER A 261 -5.74 4.55 -31.88
C SER A 261 -7.11 4.17 -31.33
N GLU A 262 -7.30 2.89 -30.97
CA GLU A 262 -8.56 2.31 -30.51
C GLU A 262 -9.74 2.61 -31.47
N GLY A 263 -9.45 2.70 -32.77
CA GLY A 263 -10.44 3.02 -33.81
C GLY A 263 -10.83 4.51 -33.93
N ASP A 264 -10.24 5.43 -33.16
CA ASP A 264 -10.50 6.86 -33.31
C ASP A 264 -9.43 7.53 -34.18
N SER A 265 -9.86 8.01 -35.34
CA SER A 265 -9.02 8.74 -36.31
C SER A 265 -8.31 9.99 -35.76
N ARG A 266 -8.74 10.53 -34.62
CA ARG A 266 -8.08 11.68 -33.94
C ARG A 266 -6.88 11.25 -33.10
N HIS A 267 -6.86 10.00 -32.64
CA HIS A 267 -5.80 9.44 -31.81
C HIS A 267 -4.68 8.83 -32.66
N GLN A 268 -4.26 9.50 -33.74
CA GLN A 268 -3.14 8.99 -34.55
C GLN A 268 -1.84 9.02 -33.74
N VAL A 269 -1.16 7.88 -33.68
CA VAL A 269 0.09 7.77 -32.92
C VAL A 269 1.24 8.40 -33.70
N THR A 270 1.97 9.29 -33.04
CA THR A 270 3.15 9.98 -33.59
C THR A 270 4.43 9.32 -33.12
N GLN A 271 4.52 8.93 -31.85
CA GLN A 271 5.74 8.40 -31.26
C GLN A 271 5.47 7.44 -30.09
N LEU A 272 6.36 6.47 -29.91
CA LEU A 272 6.37 5.53 -28.79
C LEU A 272 7.59 5.73 -27.89
N TYR A 273 7.40 5.49 -26.59
CA TYR A 273 8.47 5.48 -25.59
C TYR A 273 8.33 4.28 -24.66
N LEU A 274 9.45 3.70 -24.24
CA LEU A 274 9.49 2.71 -23.15
C LEU A 274 9.73 3.43 -21.82
N LEU A 275 8.97 3.05 -20.78
CA LEU A 275 9.22 3.51 -19.41
C LEU A 275 10.34 2.71 -18.74
N SER A 276 10.78 3.16 -17.55
CA SER A 276 11.71 2.42 -16.69
C SER A 276 11.26 0.95 -16.51
N GLY A 277 12.21 0.01 -16.53
CA GLY A 277 11.96 -1.44 -16.54
C GLY A 277 11.38 -2.00 -17.87
N ALA A 278 10.95 -1.14 -18.80
CA ALA A 278 10.45 -1.47 -20.13
C ALA A 278 9.30 -2.50 -20.21
N PHE A 279 8.53 -2.64 -19.13
CA PHE A 279 7.27 -3.38 -19.13
C PHE A 279 6.11 -2.53 -19.68
N SER A 280 6.22 -1.21 -19.62
CA SER A 280 5.22 -0.25 -20.08
C SER A 280 5.67 0.54 -21.31
N LEU A 281 4.76 0.68 -22.26
CA LEU A 281 4.88 1.49 -23.48
C LEU A 281 3.97 2.72 -23.37
N LEU A 282 4.50 3.90 -23.69
CA LEU A 282 3.73 5.12 -23.88
C LEU A 282 3.55 5.39 -25.37
N ALA A 283 2.32 5.62 -25.81
CA ALA A 283 2.01 6.08 -27.15
C ALA A 283 1.54 7.54 -27.11
N VAL A 284 2.23 8.40 -27.85
CA VAL A 284 1.90 9.82 -27.98
C VAL A 284 1.02 10.00 -29.22
N HIS A 285 -0.12 10.64 -29.04
CA HIS A 285 -1.09 10.88 -30.09
C HIS A 285 -1.01 12.34 -30.58
N GLU A 286 -1.43 12.57 -31.82
CA GLU A 286 -1.39 13.90 -32.47
C GLU A 286 -2.25 14.96 -31.76
N ASP A 287 -3.33 14.54 -31.11
CA ASP A 287 -4.26 15.41 -30.38
C ASP A 287 -3.80 15.78 -28.97
N GLY A 288 -2.61 15.32 -28.55
CA GLY A 288 -2.07 15.54 -27.21
C GLY A 288 -2.46 14.47 -26.19
N LEU A 289 -3.17 13.42 -26.59
CA LEU A 289 -3.34 12.24 -25.73
C LEU A 289 -1.99 11.50 -25.59
N VAL A 290 -1.71 10.96 -24.41
CA VAL A 290 -0.67 9.94 -24.19
C VAL A 290 -1.33 8.73 -23.56
N SER A 291 -1.32 7.59 -24.24
CA SER A 291 -1.85 6.33 -23.71
C SER A 291 -0.73 5.43 -23.22
N GLN A 292 -0.99 4.67 -22.14
CA GLN A 292 -0.06 3.68 -21.61
C GLN A 292 -0.57 2.27 -21.86
N TRP A 293 0.34 1.40 -22.28
CA TRP A 293 0.08 0.02 -22.64
C TRP A 293 1.10 -0.89 -21.97
N PHE A 294 0.65 -2.03 -21.44
CA PHE A 294 1.56 -3.10 -20.98
C PHE A 294 0.90 -4.47 -21.09
N ASP A 295 1.71 -5.52 -20.96
CA ASP A 295 1.26 -6.90 -21.05
C ASP A 295 0.45 -7.31 -19.81
N VAL A 296 -0.79 -7.75 -20.05
CA VAL A 296 -1.70 -8.30 -19.04
C VAL A 296 -1.95 -9.77 -19.34
N LEU A 297 -2.01 -10.60 -18.29
CA LEU A 297 -2.33 -12.02 -18.44
C LEU A 297 -3.85 -12.21 -18.56
N ARG A 298 -4.32 -12.71 -19.71
CA ARG A 298 -5.72 -13.04 -19.97
C ARG A 298 -5.80 -14.43 -20.60
N ASP A 299 -6.64 -15.30 -20.05
CA ASP A 299 -6.81 -16.69 -20.52
C ASP A 299 -5.48 -17.48 -20.61
N GLY A 300 -4.52 -17.18 -19.74
CA GLY A 300 -3.20 -17.82 -19.70
C GLY A 300 -2.19 -17.28 -20.72
N GLN A 301 -2.55 -16.28 -21.54
CA GLN A 301 -1.66 -15.64 -22.51
C GLN A 301 -1.48 -14.15 -22.18
N ARG A 302 -0.30 -13.59 -22.52
CA ARG A 302 -0.02 -12.17 -22.32
C ARG A 302 -0.43 -11.38 -23.56
N HIS A 303 -1.24 -10.36 -23.35
CA HIS A 303 -1.70 -9.44 -24.38
C HIS A 303 -1.34 -8.01 -23.99
N LEU A 304 -0.88 -7.23 -24.97
CA LEU A 304 -0.62 -5.81 -24.78
C LEU A 304 -1.97 -5.09 -24.70
N ASN A 305 -2.31 -4.62 -23.50
CA ASN A 305 -3.59 -3.97 -23.24
C ASN A 305 -3.41 -2.47 -23.02
N HIS A 306 -4.43 -1.72 -23.41
CA HIS A 306 -4.61 -0.34 -23.01
C HIS A 306 -4.90 -0.27 -21.51
N ILE A 307 -4.19 0.60 -20.79
CA ILE A 307 -4.29 0.68 -19.33
C ILE A 307 -4.88 2.01 -18.89
N ARG A 308 -4.33 3.11 -19.38
CA ARG A 308 -4.70 4.46 -18.93
C ARG A 308 -4.29 5.53 -19.94
N ASN A 309 -4.86 6.72 -19.75
CA ASN A 309 -4.77 7.86 -20.65
C ASN A 309 -4.38 9.13 -19.89
N PHE A 310 -3.38 9.84 -20.39
CA PHE A 310 -2.96 11.16 -19.91
C PHE A 310 -3.32 12.20 -20.96
N LYS A 311 -4.26 13.09 -20.61
CA LYS A 311 -4.69 14.16 -21.51
C LYS A 311 -3.75 15.35 -21.37
N LEU A 312 -2.84 15.48 -22.33
CA LEU A 312 -1.95 16.64 -22.44
C LEU A 312 -2.53 17.65 -23.43
N ALA A 313 -2.00 18.87 -23.42
CA ALA A 313 -2.35 19.86 -24.43
C ALA A 313 -1.62 19.55 -25.77
N SER A 314 -2.23 19.87 -26.90
CA SER A 314 -1.69 19.59 -28.25
C SER A 314 -0.31 20.22 -28.53
N GLU A 315 0.15 21.16 -27.71
CA GLU A 315 1.46 21.79 -27.86
C GLU A 315 2.64 20.95 -27.33
N VAL A 316 2.44 19.70 -26.90
CA VAL A 316 3.55 18.81 -26.53
C VAL A 316 4.49 18.63 -27.72
N GLN A 317 5.78 18.81 -27.48
CA GLN A 317 6.83 18.65 -28.50
C GLN A 317 7.51 17.29 -28.41
N PHE A 318 7.82 16.84 -27.19
CA PHE A 318 8.38 15.51 -26.94
C PHE A 318 8.20 15.12 -25.46
N LEU A 319 8.35 13.83 -25.19
CA LEU A 319 8.40 13.28 -23.84
C LEU A 319 9.82 12.86 -23.47
N LEU A 320 10.11 12.90 -22.17
CA LEU A 320 11.31 12.31 -21.58
C LEU A 320 10.87 11.32 -20.49
N PRO A 321 10.92 10.00 -20.73
CA PRO A 321 10.71 9.00 -19.70
C PRO A 321 11.68 9.17 -18.53
N ASP A 322 11.20 8.87 -17.33
CA ASP A 322 12.04 8.88 -16.14
C ASP A 322 13.10 7.78 -16.16
N THR A 323 14.26 8.06 -15.57
CA THR A 323 15.39 7.12 -15.54
C THR A 323 15.10 5.84 -14.77
N ASN A 324 14.66 5.95 -13.51
CA ASN A 324 14.44 4.81 -12.61
C ASN A 324 12.98 4.68 -12.13
N THR A 325 12.17 5.72 -12.29
CA THR A 325 10.76 5.73 -11.88
C THR A 325 9.82 5.50 -13.05
N LYS A 326 8.56 5.15 -12.75
CA LYS A 326 7.50 4.93 -13.75
C LYS A 326 6.83 6.25 -14.17
N GLY A 327 7.60 7.32 -14.34
CA GLY A 327 7.11 8.64 -14.71
C GLY A 327 7.65 9.13 -16.06
N PHE A 328 7.18 10.29 -16.49
CA PHE A 328 7.70 10.98 -17.67
C PHE A 328 7.49 12.50 -17.58
N TYR A 329 8.38 13.24 -18.23
CA TYR A 329 8.24 14.68 -18.44
C TYR A 329 7.66 14.97 -19.81
N SER A 330 6.84 16.01 -19.89
CA SER A 330 6.25 16.54 -21.12
C SER A 330 6.75 17.97 -21.34
N PHE A 331 7.38 18.20 -22.49
CA PHE A 331 7.89 19.52 -22.87
C PHE A 331 6.99 20.14 -23.93
N TYR A 332 6.44 21.32 -23.64
CA TYR A 332 5.51 21.99 -24.52
C TYR A 332 6.23 23.05 -25.36
N ARG A 333 5.77 23.30 -26.59
CA ARG A 333 6.32 24.31 -27.51
C ARG A 333 6.41 25.70 -26.88
N ASN A 334 5.44 26.02 -26.03
CA ASN A 334 5.39 27.28 -25.31
C ASN A 334 6.45 27.37 -24.19
N GLY A 335 7.13 26.28 -23.81
CA GLY A 335 8.13 26.23 -22.75
C GLY A 335 7.59 25.82 -21.38
N THR A 336 6.31 25.41 -21.31
CA THR A 336 5.79 24.70 -20.14
C THR A 336 6.45 23.33 -20.01
N LEU A 337 6.70 22.90 -18.78
CA LEU A 337 7.19 21.60 -18.38
C LEU A 337 6.16 20.96 -17.45
N GLN A 338 5.77 19.72 -17.75
CA GLN A 338 4.99 18.91 -16.84
C GLN A 338 5.70 17.61 -16.53
N SER A 339 5.43 17.03 -15.36
CA SER A 339 5.87 15.68 -14.98
C SER A 339 4.67 14.89 -14.52
N HIS A 340 4.54 13.65 -15.00
CA HIS A 340 3.49 12.73 -14.63
C HIS A 340 4.09 11.45 -14.06
N TYR A 341 3.52 10.93 -12.98
CA TYR A 341 3.82 9.58 -12.51
C TYR A 341 2.69 8.65 -12.91
N THR A 342 3.01 7.58 -13.62
CA THR A 342 1.99 6.84 -14.36
C THR A 342 1.11 5.97 -13.48
N THR A 343 1.69 5.22 -12.53
CA THR A 343 0.96 4.30 -11.65
C THR A 343 -0.03 5.02 -10.72
N SER A 344 0.34 6.21 -10.22
CA SER A 344 -0.47 7.01 -9.30
C SER A 344 -1.37 8.03 -10.01
N GLU A 345 -1.27 8.12 -11.34
CA GLU A 345 -1.92 9.11 -12.21
C GLU A 345 -1.73 10.57 -11.73
N LYS A 346 -0.63 10.83 -11.03
CA LYS A 346 -0.36 12.13 -10.43
C LYS A 346 0.33 13.04 -11.43
N LEU A 347 -0.23 14.24 -11.63
CA LEU A 347 0.53 15.38 -12.15
C LEU A 347 1.47 15.85 -11.04
N VAL A 348 2.75 15.54 -11.20
CA VAL A 348 3.80 15.75 -10.19
C VAL A 348 4.37 17.16 -10.25
N LEU A 349 4.53 17.70 -11.47
CA LEU A 349 5.10 19.03 -11.70
C LEU A 349 4.30 19.73 -12.80
N PHE A 350 4.03 21.02 -12.61
CA PHE A 350 3.54 21.91 -13.66
C PHE A 350 4.24 23.25 -13.51
N GLU A 351 5.12 23.59 -14.45
CA GLU A 351 5.91 24.81 -14.38
C GLU A 351 6.12 25.45 -15.74
N ARG A 352 6.16 26.78 -15.78
CA ARG A 352 6.61 27.50 -16.98
C ARG A 352 8.13 27.65 -16.94
N ALA A 353 8.83 26.53 -17.11
CA ALA A 353 10.27 26.44 -16.91
C ALA A 353 11.10 27.13 -18.01
N TYR A 354 10.55 27.24 -19.22
CA TYR A 354 11.27 27.76 -20.39
C TYR A 354 10.46 28.79 -21.17
N GLN A 355 11.14 29.55 -22.04
CA GLN A 355 10.50 30.45 -23.01
C GLN A 355 9.94 29.69 -24.23
N ARG A 356 10.60 28.60 -24.60
CA ARG A 356 10.23 27.64 -25.65
C ARG A 356 10.75 26.26 -25.25
N ALA A 357 10.20 25.19 -25.81
CA ALA A 357 10.72 23.85 -25.51
C ALA A 357 12.21 23.74 -25.94
N PRO A 358 13.06 23.14 -25.09
CA PRO A 358 14.48 22.92 -25.40
C PRO A 358 14.64 21.91 -26.54
N GLN A 359 15.81 21.91 -27.19
CA GLN A 359 16.11 21.00 -28.29
C GLN A 359 16.46 19.60 -27.81
N LEU A 360 17.24 19.51 -26.73
CA LEU A 360 17.58 18.25 -26.07
C LEU A 360 17.43 18.39 -24.55
N VAL A 361 17.12 17.27 -23.90
CA VAL A 361 17.02 17.18 -22.45
C VAL A 361 17.64 15.87 -21.99
N ALA A 362 18.32 15.91 -20.86
CA ALA A 362 18.86 14.74 -20.18
C ALA A 362 18.56 14.84 -18.69
N MET A 363 18.21 13.72 -18.08
CA MET A 363 18.02 13.62 -16.64
C MET A 363 19.16 12.81 -16.01
N SER A 364 19.58 13.19 -14.82
CA SER A 364 20.59 12.47 -14.07
C SER A 364 20.07 11.11 -13.57
N GLU A 365 20.98 10.16 -13.32
CA GLU A 365 20.63 8.81 -12.86
C GLU A 365 19.79 8.82 -11.56
N ASN A 366 20.15 9.69 -10.61
CA ASN A 366 19.40 9.90 -9.37
C ASN A 366 18.19 10.83 -9.50
N GLN A 367 17.86 11.28 -10.73
CA GLN A 367 16.71 12.13 -11.06
C GLN A 367 16.65 13.49 -10.35
N ALA A 368 17.73 13.88 -9.68
CA ALA A 368 17.80 15.15 -8.95
C ALA A 368 18.08 16.35 -9.87
N TYR A 369 18.62 16.10 -11.07
CA TYR A 369 19.04 17.14 -12.00
C TYR A 369 18.52 16.89 -13.40
N LEU A 370 18.12 17.97 -14.06
CA LEU A 370 17.69 17.98 -15.45
C LEU A 370 18.50 19.02 -16.21
N ALA A 371 19.24 18.56 -17.22
CA ALA A 371 19.96 19.42 -18.15
C ALA A 371 19.13 19.59 -19.42
N SER A 372 19.08 20.82 -19.92
CA SER A 372 18.41 21.16 -21.17
C SER A 372 19.36 21.93 -22.07
N TYR A 373 19.35 21.65 -23.37
CA TYR A 373 20.17 22.34 -24.36
C TYR A 373 19.27 23.17 -25.29
N ASP A 374 19.59 24.44 -25.45
CA ASP A 374 18.99 25.33 -26.45
C ASP A 374 19.97 26.43 -26.88
N GLN A 375 20.08 26.69 -28.18
CA GLN A 375 20.91 27.75 -28.78
C GLN A 375 22.38 27.77 -28.27
N GLY A 376 23.05 26.63 -28.23
CA GLY A 376 24.44 26.55 -27.78
C GLY A 376 24.63 26.75 -26.27
N LYS A 377 23.57 26.62 -25.47
CA LYS A 377 23.63 26.72 -24.01
C LYS A 377 23.02 25.51 -23.34
N ILE A 378 23.74 24.93 -22.38
CA ILE A 378 23.20 23.97 -21.42
C ILE A 378 22.68 24.73 -20.21
N ARG A 379 21.42 24.50 -19.84
CA ARG A 379 20.80 25.00 -18.61
C ARG A 379 20.53 23.83 -17.68
N LEU A 380 21.03 23.95 -16.45
CA LEU A 380 20.86 22.98 -15.39
C LEU A 380 19.73 23.40 -14.47
N ALA A 381 18.80 22.47 -14.21
CA ALA A 381 17.78 22.58 -13.19
C ALA A 381 17.94 21.48 -12.15
N GLN A 382 17.52 21.78 -10.92
CA GLN A 382 17.32 20.77 -9.88
C GLN A 382 15.84 20.48 -9.76
N VAL A 383 15.51 19.19 -9.74
CA VAL A 383 14.16 18.68 -9.50
C VAL A 383 14.16 18.02 -8.14
N GLU A 384 13.27 18.47 -7.25
CA GLU A 384 13.03 17.81 -5.97
C GLU A 384 11.65 17.14 -6.02
N ASN A 385 11.65 15.85 -6.31
CA ASN A 385 10.45 15.02 -6.38
C ASN A 385 10.48 13.99 -5.24
N ARG A 386 9.73 14.25 -4.16
CA ARG A 386 9.88 13.47 -2.91
C ARG A 386 9.08 12.17 -2.89
N ASN A 387 7.83 12.20 -3.35
CA ASN A 387 6.89 11.07 -3.25
C ASN A 387 5.96 11.01 -4.49
N PRO A 388 6.50 10.81 -5.71
CA PRO A 388 5.69 10.78 -6.92
C PRO A 388 4.72 9.59 -6.99
N GLU A 389 5.07 8.47 -6.35
CA GLU A 389 4.28 7.25 -6.28
C GLU A 389 3.01 7.39 -5.43
N VAL A 390 2.85 8.50 -4.69
CA VAL A 390 1.73 8.69 -3.76
C VAL A 390 0.76 9.75 -4.25
N SER A 391 -0.48 9.31 -4.49
CA SER A 391 -1.65 10.15 -4.76
C SER A 391 -2.84 9.70 -3.93
N PHE A 392 -3.81 10.59 -3.71
CA PHE A 392 -5.01 10.23 -2.94
C PHE A 392 -5.81 9.11 -3.62
N SER A 393 -5.88 9.10 -4.96
CA SER A 393 -6.51 8.03 -5.74
C SER A 393 -5.78 6.69 -5.54
N ALA A 394 -4.45 6.66 -5.67
CA ALA A 394 -3.68 5.42 -5.53
C ALA A 394 -3.80 4.75 -4.14
N LEU A 395 -4.03 5.54 -3.08
CA LEU A 395 -4.20 5.00 -1.73
C LEU A 395 -5.58 4.34 -1.51
N TRP A 396 -6.61 4.73 -2.27
CA TRP A 396 -8.01 4.38 -2.00
C TRP A 396 -8.76 3.74 -3.17
N GLN A 397 -8.18 3.72 -4.37
CA GLN A 397 -8.76 3.12 -5.57
C GLN A 397 -7.92 1.91 -6.03
N LYS A 398 -8.51 1.07 -6.87
CA LYS A 398 -7.79 -0.04 -7.50
C LYS A 398 -6.76 0.54 -8.47
N VAL A 399 -5.53 0.05 -8.40
CA VAL A 399 -4.43 0.50 -9.24
C VAL A 399 -3.99 -0.65 -10.16
N TRP A 400 -3.75 -0.31 -11.40
CA TRP A 400 -3.13 -1.19 -12.38
C TRP A 400 -1.63 -1.25 -12.12
N TYR A 401 -1.14 -2.42 -11.72
CA TYR A 401 0.28 -2.70 -11.54
C TYR A 401 0.82 -3.52 -12.71
N GLU A 402 2.09 -3.33 -13.06
CA GLU A 402 2.72 -4.10 -14.12
C GLU A 402 2.69 -5.61 -13.79
N SER A 403 2.44 -6.44 -14.80
CA SER A 403 2.26 -7.90 -14.67
C SER A 403 1.03 -8.38 -13.90
N TYR A 404 0.14 -7.49 -13.42
CA TYR A 404 -1.13 -7.90 -12.84
C TYR A 404 -2.19 -8.11 -13.93
N PRO A 405 -3.09 -9.10 -13.76
CA PRO A 405 -4.16 -9.37 -14.72
C PRO A 405 -5.26 -8.30 -14.69
N GLU A 406 -5.44 -7.63 -13.55
CA GLU A 406 -6.50 -6.65 -13.32
C GLU A 406 -6.06 -5.60 -12.27
N PRO A 407 -6.78 -4.46 -12.14
CA PRO A 407 -6.42 -3.46 -11.16
C PRO A 407 -6.86 -3.92 -9.76
N GLU A 408 -5.96 -3.82 -8.79
CA GLU A 408 -6.13 -4.36 -7.45
C GLU A 408 -5.78 -3.35 -6.36
N PHE A 409 -6.21 -3.64 -5.14
CA PHE A 409 -5.77 -2.94 -3.93
C PHE A 409 -4.63 -3.73 -3.31
N VAL A 410 -3.40 -3.23 -3.46
CA VAL A 410 -2.21 -3.96 -2.99
C VAL A 410 -1.44 -3.12 -1.98
N TRP A 411 -1.14 -3.72 -0.83
CA TRP A 411 -0.16 -3.22 0.12
C TRP A 411 1.08 -4.11 0.05
N GLN A 412 2.18 -3.57 -0.47
CA GLN A 412 3.47 -4.25 -0.56
C GLN A 412 4.58 -3.22 -0.32
N SER A 413 5.24 -3.31 0.83
CA SER A 413 6.29 -2.38 1.26
C SER A 413 7.70 -2.79 0.83
N THR A 414 7.89 -4.00 0.32
CA THR A 414 9.19 -4.50 -0.13
C THR A 414 9.16 -5.03 -1.56
N ALA A 415 10.22 -4.72 -2.30
CA ALA A 415 10.48 -5.21 -3.64
C ALA A 415 11.39 -6.45 -3.61
N ALA A 416 11.25 -7.33 -4.60
CA ALA A 416 12.26 -8.34 -4.89
C ALA A 416 13.32 -7.85 -5.91
N THR A 417 13.07 -6.73 -6.58
CA THR A 417 13.85 -6.21 -7.71
C THR A 417 14.02 -4.70 -7.61
N ASP A 418 15.10 -4.16 -8.20
CA ASP A 418 15.42 -2.72 -8.20
C ASP A 418 14.42 -1.89 -9.03
N ASP A 419 13.77 -2.48 -10.05
CA ASP A 419 12.67 -1.87 -10.82
C ASP A 419 11.33 -1.90 -10.06
N PHE A 420 11.33 -1.45 -8.81
CA PHE A 420 10.17 -1.55 -7.93
C PHE A 420 9.06 -0.56 -8.29
N GLU A 421 7.87 -1.09 -8.55
CA GLU A 421 6.64 -0.31 -8.57
C GLU A 421 5.99 -0.33 -7.18
N ALA A 422 5.97 0.82 -6.52
CA ALA A 422 5.48 0.95 -5.15
C ALA A 422 3.97 0.70 -5.02
N LYS A 423 3.56 -0.11 -4.03
CA LYS A 423 2.15 -0.49 -3.81
C LYS A 423 1.73 -0.19 -2.39
N PHE A 424 1.04 0.93 -2.20
CA PHE A 424 0.70 1.46 -0.87
C PHE A 424 -0.80 1.64 -0.64
N SER A 425 -1.64 0.78 -1.22
CA SER A 425 -3.09 0.87 -1.00
C SER A 425 -3.42 0.71 0.49
N LEU A 426 -4.13 1.69 1.07
CA LEU A 426 -4.54 1.66 2.48
C LEU A 426 -5.80 0.81 2.70
N VAL A 427 -6.50 0.45 1.62
CA VAL A 427 -7.78 -0.28 1.66
C VAL A 427 -7.64 -1.64 2.33
N PRO A 428 -6.67 -2.53 1.97
CA PRO A 428 -6.54 -3.84 2.61
C PRO A 428 -6.25 -3.76 4.10
N ILE A 429 -5.41 -2.81 4.53
CA ILE A 429 -5.02 -2.68 5.93
C ILE A 429 -6.10 -2.00 6.79
N ALA A 430 -6.85 -1.04 6.21
CA ALA A 430 -8.03 -0.47 6.84
C ALA A 430 -9.17 -1.50 6.95
N PHE A 431 -9.39 -2.28 5.88
CA PHE A 431 -10.34 -3.38 5.86
C PHE A 431 -10.00 -4.44 6.91
N GLY A 432 -8.75 -4.89 7.00
CA GLY A 432 -8.33 -5.83 8.04
C GLY A 432 -8.59 -5.31 9.46
N THR A 433 -8.46 -4.00 9.68
CA THR A 433 -8.74 -3.37 10.98
C THR A 433 -10.23 -3.46 11.33
N LEU A 434 -11.11 -3.20 10.35
CA LEU A 434 -12.55 -3.34 10.52
C LEU A 434 -12.97 -4.81 10.65
N LYS A 435 -12.36 -5.72 9.86
CA LYS A 435 -12.57 -7.18 9.91
C LYS A 435 -12.25 -7.72 11.31
N ALA A 436 -11.11 -7.33 11.88
CA ALA A 436 -10.71 -7.71 13.24
C ALA A 436 -11.72 -7.25 14.29
N ALA A 437 -12.06 -5.97 14.28
CA ALA A 437 -13.02 -5.40 15.21
C ALA A 437 -14.42 -6.02 15.06
N ALA A 438 -14.89 -6.26 13.83
CA ALA A 438 -16.19 -6.87 13.56
C ALA A 438 -16.28 -8.28 14.16
N PHE A 439 -15.29 -9.14 13.89
CA PHE A 439 -15.29 -10.49 14.44
C PHE A 439 -15.13 -10.49 15.96
N ALA A 440 -14.25 -9.65 16.52
CA ALA A 440 -14.11 -9.56 17.97
C ALA A 440 -15.40 -9.11 18.65
N MET A 441 -16.10 -8.12 18.10
CA MET A 441 -17.36 -7.63 18.65
C MET A 441 -18.49 -8.65 18.50
N LEU A 442 -18.49 -9.45 17.41
CA LEU A 442 -19.45 -10.55 17.23
C LEU A 442 -19.39 -11.54 18.40
N PHE A 443 -18.19 -11.84 18.91
CA PHE A 443 -18.00 -12.71 20.07
C PHE A 443 -18.17 -11.97 21.41
N ALA A 444 -17.51 -10.83 21.58
CA ALA A 444 -17.44 -10.14 22.86
C ALA A 444 -18.75 -9.51 23.29
N MET A 445 -19.48 -8.86 22.37
CA MET A 445 -20.66 -8.07 22.72
C MET A 445 -21.79 -8.93 23.31
N PRO A 446 -22.20 -10.07 22.70
CA PRO A 446 -23.24 -10.91 23.29
C PRO A 446 -22.84 -11.44 24.67
N ILE A 447 -21.60 -11.94 24.81
CA ILE A 447 -21.10 -12.53 26.05
C ILE A 447 -21.02 -11.48 27.17
N ALA A 448 -20.43 -10.32 26.88
CA ALA A 448 -20.23 -9.27 27.87
C ALA A 448 -21.56 -8.63 28.30
N VAL A 449 -22.44 -8.29 27.36
CA VAL A 449 -23.72 -7.65 27.67
C VAL A 449 -24.66 -8.61 28.40
N LEU A 450 -24.81 -9.86 27.92
CA LEU A 450 -25.66 -10.84 28.60
C LEU A 450 -25.08 -11.22 29.97
N GLY A 451 -23.75 -11.33 30.07
CA GLY A 451 -23.06 -11.53 31.35
C GLY A 451 -23.33 -10.39 32.34
N ALA A 452 -23.26 -9.14 31.87
CA ALA A 452 -23.53 -7.95 32.68
C ALA A 452 -24.98 -7.92 33.17
N ILE A 453 -25.94 -8.22 32.29
CA ILE A 453 -27.37 -8.34 32.62
C ILE A 453 -27.59 -9.40 33.70
N TYR A 454 -27.00 -10.59 33.52
CA TYR A 454 -27.12 -11.66 34.49
C TYR A 454 -26.52 -11.29 35.85
N THR A 455 -25.33 -10.68 35.84
CA THR A 455 -24.61 -10.31 37.07
C THR A 455 -25.29 -9.18 37.84
N ALA A 456 -25.80 -8.17 37.14
CA ALA A 456 -26.43 -7.02 37.78
C ALA A 456 -27.83 -7.33 38.33
N TYR A 457 -28.61 -8.17 37.64
CA TYR A 457 -30.05 -8.33 37.95
C TYR A 457 -30.45 -9.71 38.49
N PHE A 458 -29.80 -10.81 38.09
CA PHE A 458 -30.22 -12.17 38.46
C PHE A 458 -29.26 -12.88 39.43
N MET A 459 -28.01 -12.46 39.51
CA MET A 459 -26.99 -13.12 40.31
C MET A 459 -27.10 -12.81 41.81
N THR A 460 -26.77 -13.80 42.66
CA THR A 460 -26.71 -13.55 44.11
C THR A 460 -25.56 -12.63 44.50
N PRO A 461 -25.71 -11.82 45.58
CA PRO A 461 -24.64 -10.95 46.07
C PRO A 461 -23.34 -11.67 46.44
N SER A 462 -23.41 -12.94 46.81
CA SER A 462 -22.22 -13.75 47.15
C SER A 462 -21.43 -14.16 45.91
N MET A 463 -22.11 -14.60 44.85
CA MET A 463 -21.43 -14.93 43.58
C MET A 463 -20.88 -13.69 42.91
N ARG A 464 -21.63 -12.58 42.92
CA ARG A 464 -21.18 -11.31 42.32
C ARG A 464 -19.88 -10.80 42.93
N ARG A 465 -19.69 -10.99 44.25
CA ARG A 465 -18.45 -10.65 44.96
C ARG A 465 -17.21 -11.40 44.46
N VAL A 466 -17.38 -12.49 43.71
CA VAL A 466 -16.30 -13.23 43.06
C VAL A 466 -16.23 -12.90 41.57
N VAL A 467 -17.36 -13.01 40.86
CA VAL A 467 -17.40 -12.88 39.40
C VAL A 467 -16.96 -11.51 38.90
N LYS A 468 -17.46 -10.42 39.50
CA LYS A 468 -17.12 -9.05 39.03
C LYS A 468 -15.62 -8.76 39.15
N PRO A 469 -14.98 -8.95 40.33
CA PRO A 469 -13.53 -8.80 40.44
C PRO A 469 -12.72 -9.71 39.51
N THR A 470 -13.17 -10.94 39.25
CA THR A 470 -12.48 -11.84 38.31
C THR A 470 -12.51 -11.29 36.88
N ILE A 471 -13.64 -10.76 36.41
CA ILE A 471 -13.74 -10.18 35.07
C ILE A 471 -12.92 -8.89 34.98
N GLU A 472 -12.94 -8.04 36.01
CA GLU A 472 -12.09 -6.84 36.07
C GLU A 472 -10.60 -7.21 36.05
N LEU A 473 -10.20 -8.29 36.73
CA LEU A 473 -8.82 -8.79 36.71
C LEU A 473 -8.39 -9.30 35.33
N MET A 474 -9.33 -9.80 34.51
CA MET A 474 -9.02 -10.19 33.13
C MET A 474 -8.57 -9.00 32.28
N GLU A 475 -9.00 -7.77 32.58
CA GLU A 475 -8.56 -6.57 31.86
C GLU A 475 -7.07 -6.25 32.09
N ALA A 476 -6.51 -6.70 33.22
CA ALA A 476 -5.11 -6.49 33.57
C ALA A 476 -4.15 -7.44 32.85
N LEU A 477 -4.66 -8.43 32.11
CA LEU A 477 -3.83 -9.36 31.34
C LEU A 477 -3.12 -8.62 30.19
N PRO A 478 -1.79 -8.73 30.06
CA PRO A 478 -1.07 -8.13 28.94
C PRO A 478 -1.56 -8.68 27.59
N THR A 479 -1.95 -7.81 26.68
CA THR A 479 -2.48 -8.21 25.36
C THR A 479 -1.45 -8.95 24.52
N VAL A 480 -0.15 -8.68 24.71
CA VAL A 480 0.96 -9.43 24.12
C VAL A 480 0.92 -10.91 24.50
N ILE A 481 0.61 -11.22 25.77
CA ILE A 481 0.53 -12.62 26.25
C ILE A 481 -0.67 -13.32 25.59
N ILE A 482 -1.81 -12.63 25.50
CA ILE A 482 -3.01 -13.15 24.83
C ILE A 482 -2.72 -13.41 23.35
N GLY A 483 -2.11 -12.45 22.64
CA GLY A 483 -1.73 -12.58 21.24
C GLY A 483 -0.74 -13.72 20.99
N PHE A 484 0.28 -13.84 21.84
CA PHE A 484 1.25 -14.93 21.77
C PHE A 484 0.61 -16.30 22.00
N LEU A 485 -0.22 -16.46 23.03
CA LEU A 485 -0.95 -17.70 23.29
C LEU A 485 -1.92 -18.02 22.14
N ALA A 486 -2.56 -17.00 21.58
CA ALA A 486 -3.46 -17.14 20.44
C ALA A 486 -2.73 -17.68 19.20
N GLY A 487 -1.58 -17.11 18.86
CA GLY A 487 -0.81 -17.52 17.68
C GLY A 487 -0.03 -18.84 17.84
N LEU A 488 0.49 -19.13 19.05
CA LEU A 488 1.35 -20.30 19.27
C LEU A 488 0.60 -21.56 19.70
N TRP A 489 -0.50 -21.42 20.46
CA TRP A 489 -1.23 -22.56 21.03
C TRP A 489 -2.66 -22.65 20.49
N PHE A 490 -3.41 -21.56 20.54
CA PHE A 490 -4.83 -21.58 20.17
C PHE A 490 -5.03 -21.80 18.66
N ALA A 491 -4.24 -21.14 17.81
CA ALA A 491 -4.30 -21.31 16.36
C ALA A 491 -4.06 -22.77 15.90
N PRO A 492 -2.98 -23.45 16.33
CA PRO A 492 -2.80 -24.89 16.05
C PRO A 492 -3.91 -25.77 16.66
N PHE A 493 -4.44 -25.41 17.83
CA PHE A 493 -5.56 -26.14 18.43
C PHE A 493 -6.83 -26.03 17.58
N VAL A 494 -7.16 -24.82 17.10
CA VAL A 494 -8.30 -24.58 16.21
C VAL A 494 -8.10 -25.30 14.89
N GLU A 495 -6.90 -25.28 14.31
CA GLU A 495 -6.61 -26.00 13.07
C GLU A 495 -6.82 -27.52 13.19
N SER A 496 -6.35 -28.13 14.29
CA SER A 496 -6.49 -29.57 14.52
C SER A 496 -7.90 -30.00 14.90
N HIS A 497 -8.76 -29.08 15.36
CA HIS A 497 -10.13 -29.36 15.82
C HIS A 497 -11.16 -28.45 15.17
N LEU A 498 -10.92 -28.02 13.92
CA LEU A 498 -11.75 -27.02 13.25
C LEU A 498 -13.24 -27.38 13.19
N PRO A 499 -13.65 -28.63 12.86
CA PRO A 499 -15.05 -29.03 12.85
C PRO A 499 -15.70 -28.87 14.23
N ALA A 500 -15.00 -29.28 15.29
CA ALA A 500 -15.50 -29.16 16.66
C ALA A 500 -15.62 -27.69 17.10
N VAL A 501 -14.66 -26.83 16.75
CA VAL A 501 -14.73 -25.39 17.08
C VAL A 501 -15.97 -24.74 16.45
N LEU A 502 -16.22 -25.01 15.17
CA LEU A 502 -17.42 -24.52 14.48
C LEU A 502 -18.71 -25.10 15.08
N ALA A 503 -18.71 -26.39 15.38
CA ALA A 503 -19.84 -27.04 16.03
C ALA A 503 -20.13 -26.43 17.42
N LEU A 504 -19.10 -26.11 18.22
CA LEU A 504 -19.27 -25.46 19.52
C LEU A 504 -19.92 -24.09 19.40
N MET A 505 -19.50 -23.27 18.43
CA MET A 505 -20.10 -21.95 18.20
C MET A 505 -21.60 -22.03 17.92
N ILE A 506 -22.05 -23.06 17.21
CA ILE A 506 -23.44 -23.24 16.81
C ILE A 506 -24.25 -23.97 17.89
N LEU A 507 -23.68 -25.01 18.52
CA LEU A 507 -24.41 -25.93 19.40
C LEU A 507 -24.43 -25.47 20.86
N LEU A 508 -23.49 -24.65 21.33
CA LEU A 508 -23.49 -24.19 22.72
C LEU A 508 -24.70 -23.31 23.09
N PRO A 509 -25.10 -22.30 22.29
CA PRO A 509 -26.29 -21.53 22.62
C PRO A 509 -27.57 -22.38 22.74
N PRO A 510 -27.96 -23.23 21.78
CA PRO A 510 -29.16 -24.06 21.92
C PRO A 510 -29.02 -25.10 23.03
N SER A 511 -27.82 -25.62 23.31
CA SER A 511 -27.64 -26.59 24.41
C SER A 511 -27.94 -25.96 25.78
N THR A 512 -27.61 -24.68 25.98
CA THR A 512 -28.01 -23.96 27.20
C THR A 512 -29.53 -23.83 27.32
N ILE A 513 -30.24 -23.57 26.21
CA ILE A 513 -31.71 -23.47 26.18
C ILE A 513 -32.34 -24.81 26.52
N VAL A 514 -31.84 -25.89 25.90
CA VAL A 514 -32.30 -27.27 26.17
C VAL A 514 -32.05 -27.63 27.63
N LEU A 515 -30.88 -27.31 28.18
CA LEU A 515 -30.59 -27.55 29.59
C LEU A 515 -31.54 -26.76 30.50
N GLY A 516 -31.82 -25.50 30.17
CA GLY A 516 -32.81 -24.69 30.88
C GLY A 516 -34.21 -25.31 30.84
N PHE A 517 -34.61 -25.85 29.68
CA PHE A 517 -35.87 -26.58 29.54
C PHE A 517 -35.91 -27.86 30.39
N ILE A 518 -34.85 -28.67 30.35
CA ILE A 518 -34.70 -29.87 31.20
C ILE A 518 -34.78 -29.47 32.68
N TRP A 519 -34.08 -28.41 33.07
CA TRP A 519 -34.10 -27.87 34.42
C TRP A 519 -35.50 -27.47 34.88
N SER A 520 -36.29 -26.86 34.00
CA SER A 520 -37.68 -26.47 34.28
C SER A 520 -38.62 -27.66 34.53
N ARG A 521 -38.25 -28.85 34.01
CA ARG A 521 -39.02 -30.10 34.15
C ARG A 521 -38.59 -30.95 35.36
N LEU A 522 -37.51 -30.60 36.06
CA LEU A 522 -37.02 -31.38 37.20
C LEU A 522 -37.99 -31.34 38.40
N PRO A 523 -38.04 -32.40 39.24
CA PRO A 523 -38.91 -32.44 40.42
C PRO A 523 -38.58 -31.31 41.40
N LYS A 524 -39.62 -30.59 41.85
CA LYS A 524 -39.48 -29.43 42.78
C LYS A 524 -38.71 -29.74 44.07
N ALA A 525 -38.66 -31.01 44.50
CA ALA A 525 -37.89 -31.46 45.66
C ALA A 525 -36.36 -31.27 45.48
N TRP A 526 -35.85 -31.43 44.26
CA TRP A 526 -34.43 -31.25 43.95
C TRP A 526 -34.07 -29.77 43.80
N LEU A 527 -34.92 -29.01 43.08
CA LEU A 527 -34.71 -27.56 42.87
C LEU A 527 -34.66 -26.77 44.18
N ARG A 528 -35.46 -27.13 45.18
CA ARG A 528 -35.49 -26.44 46.49
C ARG A 528 -34.22 -26.59 47.32
N ARG A 529 -33.36 -27.58 47.03
CA ARG A 529 -32.08 -27.76 47.73
C ARG A 529 -31.00 -26.80 47.25
N ILE A 530 -31.22 -26.14 46.10
CA ILE A 530 -30.24 -25.28 45.46
C ILE A 530 -30.59 -23.82 45.78
N PRO A 531 -29.65 -23.03 46.33
CA PRO A 531 -29.88 -21.62 46.60
C PRO A 531 -30.25 -20.86 45.32
N SER A 532 -31.28 -20.02 45.39
CA SER A 532 -31.72 -19.20 44.26
C SER A 532 -30.58 -18.32 43.73
N GLY A 533 -30.33 -18.35 42.42
CA GLY A 533 -29.32 -17.52 41.75
C GLY A 533 -27.93 -18.17 41.56
N TRP A 534 -27.78 -19.46 41.91
CA TRP A 534 -26.58 -20.26 41.65
C TRP A 534 -26.58 -21.00 40.29
N HIS A 535 -27.57 -20.72 39.44
CA HIS A 535 -27.80 -21.42 38.18
C HIS A 535 -26.58 -21.43 37.25
N ALA A 536 -25.87 -20.32 37.13
CA ALA A 536 -24.65 -20.24 36.31
C ALA A 536 -23.56 -21.23 36.74
N LEU A 537 -23.37 -21.46 38.05
CA LEU A 537 -22.36 -22.40 38.55
C LEU A 537 -22.71 -23.86 38.19
N ILE A 538 -24.01 -24.16 38.10
CA ILE A 538 -24.50 -25.50 37.75
C ILE A 538 -24.42 -25.73 36.23
N LEU A 539 -24.61 -24.67 35.44
CA LEU A 539 -24.47 -24.70 33.99
C LEU A 539 -23.02 -24.96 33.55
N ILE A 540 -22.03 -24.43 34.25
CA ILE A 540 -20.61 -24.53 33.85
C ILE A 540 -20.14 -25.98 33.64
N PRO A 541 -20.26 -26.92 34.61
CA PRO A 541 -19.83 -28.30 34.42
C PRO A 541 -20.55 -29.01 33.27
N VAL A 542 -21.84 -28.70 33.06
CA VAL A 542 -22.62 -29.29 31.97
C VAL A 542 -22.13 -28.79 30.62
N LEU A 543 -21.85 -27.49 30.50
CA LEU A 543 -21.28 -26.92 29.28
C LEU A 543 -19.88 -27.45 28.99
N ILE A 544 -19.04 -27.62 30.01
CA ILE A 544 -17.72 -28.27 29.86
C ILE A 544 -17.89 -29.71 29.37
N GLY A 545 -18.83 -30.47 29.93
CA GLY A 545 -19.12 -31.83 29.50
C GLY A 545 -19.60 -31.91 28.04
N ILE A 546 -20.50 -31.00 27.64
CA ILE A 546 -20.96 -30.90 26.25
C ILE A 546 -19.81 -30.53 25.32
N SER A 547 -18.95 -29.59 25.71
CA SER A 547 -17.79 -29.21 24.91
C SER A 547 -16.79 -30.35 24.75
N ALA A 548 -16.51 -31.08 25.84
CA ALA A 548 -15.65 -32.25 25.81
C ALA A 548 -16.21 -33.36 24.92
N LEU A 549 -17.54 -33.57 24.94
CA LEU A 549 -18.21 -34.51 24.05
C LEU A 549 -18.05 -34.09 22.58
N ILE A 550 -18.32 -32.83 22.25
CA ILE A 550 -18.18 -32.35 20.86
C ILE A 550 -16.72 -32.48 20.38
N LEU A 551 -15.74 -32.18 21.25
CA LEU A 551 -14.33 -32.35 20.94
C LEU A 551 -13.95 -33.82 20.74
N SER A 552 -14.46 -34.74 21.57
CA SER A 552 -14.15 -36.17 21.43
C SER A 552 -14.70 -36.79 20.16
N TYR A 553 -15.81 -36.24 19.63
CA TYR A 553 -16.45 -36.69 18.39
C TYR A 553 -16.06 -35.85 17.15
N SER A 554 -14.98 -35.06 17.23
CA SER A 554 -14.57 -34.15 16.15
C SER A 554 -14.30 -34.89 14.84
N GLY A 555 -13.62 -36.05 14.90
CA GLY A 555 -13.25 -36.82 13.71
C GLY A 555 -14.46 -37.47 13.03
N GLU A 556 -15.44 -37.94 13.79
CA GLU A 556 -16.69 -38.48 13.25
C GLU A 556 -17.53 -37.37 12.61
N LEU A 557 -17.59 -36.18 13.23
CA LEU A 557 -18.23 -35.01 12.65
C LEU A 557 -17.58 -34.61 11.32
N GLU A 558 -16.26 -34.64 11.26
CA GLU A 558 -15.50 -34.28 10.06
C GLU A 558 -15.76 -35.25 8.90
N ASN A 559 -15.68 -36.55 9.18
CA ASN A 559 -15.97 -37.58 8.20
C ASN A 559 -17.43 -37.54 7.73
N ALA A 560 -18.38 -37.33 8.65
CA ALA A 560 -19.80 -37.33 8.32
C ALA A 560 -20.24 -36.12 7.50
N LEU A 561 -19.68 -34.93 7.77
CA LEU A 561 -20.10 -33.68 7.13
C LEU A 561 -19.25 -33.29 5.92
N PHE A 562 -17.95 -33.64 5.91
CA PHE A 562 -16.98 -33.12 4.95
C PHE A 562 -16.19 -34.22 4.21
N ALA A 563 -16.58 -35.49 4.37
CA ALA A 563 -15.98 -36.64 3.68
C ALA A 563 -14.46 -36.80 3.89
N GLY A 564 -13.93 -36.35 5.03
CA GLY A 564 -12.55 -36.61 5.43
C GLY A 564 -11.87 -35.41 6.08
N ASP A 565 -11.48 -34.42 5.28
CA ASP A 565 -10.76 -33.22 5.75
C ASP A 565 -11.54 -31.96 5.37
N LEU A 566 -11.99 -31.21 6.39
CA LEU A 566 -12.74 -29.97 6.21
C LEU A 566 -11.93 -28.91 5.44
N ARG A 567 -10.61 -28.83 5.61
CA ARG A 567 -9.77 -27.85 4.90
C ARG A 567 -9.69 -28.16 3.42
N VAL A 568 -9.62 -29.45 3.06
CA VAL A 568 -9.68 -29.86 1.64
C VAL A 568 -11.05 -29.52 1.06
N TYR A 569 -12.13 -29.75 1.81
CA TYR A 569 -13.48 -29.35 1.39
C TYR A 569 -13.57 -27.84 1.16
N LEU A 570 -13.05 -27.02 2.09
CA LEU A 570 -13.01 -25.56 1.96
C LEU A 570 -12.22 -25.12 0.72
N ALA A 571 -11.03 -25.70 0.51
CA ALA A 571 -10.18 -25.39 -0.63
C ALA A 571 -10.85 -25.72 -1.97
N GLN A 572 -11.58 -26.83 -2.07
CA GLN A 572 -12.35 -27.19 -3.27
C GLN A 572 -13.48 -26.19 -3.58
N HIS A 573 -13.96 -25.47 -2.57
CA HIS A 573 -14.97 -24.41 -2.70
C HIS A 573 -14.34 -23.01 -2.81
N GLY A 574 -13.02 -22.92 -2.98
CA GLY A 574 -12.31 -21.65 -3.11
C GLY A 574 -12.14 -20.87 -1.81
N ILE A 575 -12.33 -21.51 -0.65
CA ILE A 575 -12.17 -20.89 0.66
C ILE A 575 -10.79 -21.26 1.21
N GLY A 576 -9.89 -20.28 1.28
CA GLY A 576 -8.58 -20.46 1.89
C GLY A 576 -8.66 -20.71 3.39
N TYR A 577 -7.69 -21.44 3.93
CA TYR A 577 -7.51 -21.61 5.37
C TYR A 577 -6.05 -21.36 5.73
N ASP A 578 -5.83 -20.35 6.57
CA ASP A 578 -4.56 -20.08 7.22
C ASP A 578 -4.64 -20.51 8.68
N GLN A 579 -3.55 -21.09 9.22
CA GLN A 579 -3.48 -21.42 10.65
C GLN A 579 -3.70 -20.18 11.55
N ARG A 580 -3.15 -19.04 11.13
CA ARG A 580 -3.33 -17.73 11.78
C ARG A 580 -4.33 -16.92 10.99
N ASN A 581 -5.55 -16.80 11.50
CA ASN A 581 -6.67 -16.26 10.76
C ASN A 581 -7.57 -15.34 11.59
N ALA A 582 -8.57 -14.76 10.93
CA ALA A 582 -9.52 -13.84 11.56
C ALA A 582 -10.39 -14.49 12.65
N LEU A 583 -10.68 -15.80 12.57
CA LEU A 583 -11.39 -16.54 13.63
C LEU A 583 -10.61 -16.51 14.95
N VAL A 584 -9.34 -16.92 14.90
CA VAL A 584 -8.42 -16.95 16.04
C VAL A 584 -8.33 -15.56 16.67
N VAL A 585 -8.19 -14.53 15.83
CA VAL A 585 -8.09 -13.14 16.27
C VAL A 585 -9.40 -12.66 16.88
N GLY A 586 -10.55 -12.99 16.29
CA GLY A 586 -11.87 -12.65 16.82
C GLY A 586 -12.08 -13.19 18.24
N PHE A 587 -11.65 -14.43 18.51
CA PHE A 587 -11.70 -15.00 19.86
C PHE A 587 -10.72 -14.31 20.82
N ALA A 588 -9.45 -14.18 20.43
CA ALA A 588 -8.42 -13.62 21.31
C ALA A 588 -8.67 -12.13 21.64
N MET A 589 -9.00 -11.34 20.63
CA MET A 589 -9.38 -9.93 20.79
C MET A 589 -10.72 -9.80 21.52
N GLY A 590 -11.69 -10.66 21.21
CA GLY A 590 -12.97 -10.68 21.90
C GLY A 590 -12.80 -10.91 23.40
N PHE A 591 -11.96 -11.89 23.78
CA PHE A 591 -11.58 -12.15 25.17
C PHE A 591 -10.99 -10.92 25.87
N ALA A 592 -10.12 -10.18 25.18
CA ALA A 592 -9.49 -8.97 25.73
C ALA A 592 -10.46 -7.78 25.89
N VAL A 593 -11.53 -7.72 25.08
CA VAL A 593 -12.50 -6.62 25.08
C VAL A 593 -13.71 -6.88 26.00
N ILE A 594 -14.01 -8.16 26.30
CA ILE A 594 -15.13 -8.56 27.19
C ILE A 594 -15.13 -7.78 28.52
N PRO A 595 -14.01 -7.68 29.28
CA PRO A 595 -14.00 -6.99 30.57
C PRO A 595 -14.47 -5.53 30.49
N THR A 596 -13.97 -4.79 29.49
CA THR A 596 -14.31 -3.38 29.30
C THR A 596 -15.82 -3.21 29.03
N ILE A 597 -16.40 -4.02 28.13
CA ILE A 597 -17.84 -3.96 27.84
C ILE A 597 -18.66 -4.40 29.07
N PHE A 598 -18.26 -5.50 29.71
CA PHE A 598 -18.98 -6.08 30.84
C PHE A 598 -19.07 -5.11 32.01
N THR A 599 -17.93 -4.56 32.46
CA THR A 599 -17.88 -3.74 33.68
C THR A 599 -18.71 -2.47 33.52
N ILE A 600 -18.59 -1.79 32.37
CA ILE A 600 -19.34 -0.56 32.11
C ILE A 600 -20.84 -0.85 31.93
N ALA A 601 -21.21 -1.94 31.25
CA ALA A 601 -22.61 -2.33 31.10
C ALA A 601 -23.24 -2.75 32.44
N GLU A 602 -22.49 -3.46 33.29
CA GLU A 602 -22.94 -3.90 34.62
C GLU A 602 -23.19 -2.71 35.53
N ASP A 603 -22.25 -1.75 35.57
CA ASP A 603 -22.41 -0.52 36.33
C ASP A 603 -23.59 0.32 35.83
N ALA A 604 -23.81 0.39 34.51
CA ALA A 604 -24.95 1.09 33.93
C ALA A 604 -26.30 0.48 34.37
N ILE A 605 -26.39 -0.85 34.38
CA ILE A 605 -27.59 -1.57 34.80
C ILE A 605 -27.80 -1.42 36.31
N PHE A 606 -26.74 -1.52 37.10
CA PHE A 606 -26.81 -1.41 38.56
C PHE A 606 -27.09 0.03 39.05
N SER A 607 -26.76 1.04 38.23
CA SER A 607 -27.04 2.45 38.52
C SER A 607 -28.50 2.85 38.30
N VAL A 608 -29.32 1.98 37.72
CA VAL A 608 -30.75 2.24 37.57
C VAL A 608 -31.38 2.38 38.96
N PRO A 609 -32.11 3.48 39.24
CA PRO A 609 -32.70 3.70 40.55
C PRO A 609 -33.65 2.57 40.97
N LYS A 610 -33.43 1.99 42.14
CA LYS A 610 -34.22 0.84 42.64
C LYS A 610 -35.72 1.10 42.73
N HIS A 611 -36.14 2.34 42.98
CA HIS A 611 -37.57 2.68 43.03
C HIS A 611 -38.29 2.44 41.70
N LEU A 612 -37.60 2.52 40.56
CA LEU A 612 -38.18 2.19 39.25
C LEU A 612 -38.41 0.68 39.11
N SER A 613 -37.44 -0.14 39.52
CA SER A 613 -37.58 -1.59 39.49
C SER A 613 -38.61 -2.08 40.51
N ASP A 614 -38.57 -1.55 41.73
CA ASP A 614 -39.48 -1.94 42.81
C ASP A 614 -40.92 -1.50 42.51
N GLY A 615 -41.11 -0.32 41.90
CA GLY A 615 -42.40 0.16 41.44
C GLY A 615 -43.00 -0.73 40.35
N SER A 616 -42.20 -1.15 39.36
CA SER A 616 -42.63 -2.10 38.32
C SER A 616 -43.06 -3.44 38.91
N LEU A 617 -42.26 -4.00 39.84
CA LEU A 617 -42.60 -5.25 40.52
C LEU A 617 -43.87 -5.12 41.38
N ALA A 618 -44.07 -3.97 42.04
CA ALA A 618 -45.28 -3.69 42.83
C ALA A 618 -46.56 -3.61 41.98
N LEU A 619 -46.45 -3.25 40.70
CA LEU A 619 -47.54 -3.29 39.73
C LEU A 619 -47.84 -4.71 39.20
N GLY A 620 -47.18 -5.74 39.73
CA GLY A 620 -47.38 -7.14 39.33
C GLY A 620 -46.55 -7.58 38.13
N ALA A 621 -45.61 -6.76 37.65
CA ALA A 621 -44.70 -7.16 36.58
C ALA A 621 -43.74 -8.26 37.05
N THR A 622 -43.42 -9.20 36.17
CA THR A 622 -42.38 -10.21 36.44
C THR A 622 -40.97 -9.59 36.40
N PRO A 623 -39.96 -10.18 37.08
CA PRO A 623 -38.58 -9.71 37.00
C PRO A 623 -38.06 -9.60 35.55
N TRP A 624 -38.48 -10.51 34.66
CA TRP A 624 -38.12 -10.45 33.24
C TRP A 624 -38.77 -9.25 32.53
N GLN A 625 -40.05 -8.97 32.79
CA GLN A 625 -40.72 -7.79 32.26
C GLN A 625 -40.09 -6.50 32.80
N THR A 626 -39.84 -6.41 34.11
CA THR A 626 -39.17 -5.25 34.71
C THR A 626 -37.77 -5.03 34.11
N LEU A 627 -37.01 -6.10 33.88
CA LEU A 627 -35.71 -6.01 33.21
C LEU A 627 -35.84 -5.40 31.81
N ILE A 628 -36.69 -5.96 30.95
CA ILE A 628 -36.81 -5.56 29.55
C ILE A 628 -37.36 -4.14 29.43
N TYR A 629 -38.46 -3.84 30.12
CA TYR A 629 -39.23 -2.63 29.87
C TYR A 629 -38.80 -1.43 30.72
N VAL A 630 -38.12 -1.67 31.84
CA VAL A 630 -37.69 -0.60 32.75
C VAL A 630 -36.17 -0.54 32.80
N VAL A 631 -35.52 -1.60 33.28
CA VAL A 631 -34.09 -1.54 33.60
C VAL A 631 -33.22 -1.37 32.35
N LEU A 632 -33.39 -2.22 31.33
CA LEU A 632 -32.60 -2.15 30.10
C LEU A 632 -32.90 -0.89 29.30
N LEU A 633 -34.14 -0.41 29.34
CA LEU A 633 -34.52 0.84 28.71
C LEU A 633 -33.77 2.02 29.34
N THR A 634 -33.78 2.13 30.67
CA THR A 634 -33.08 3.18 31.41
C THR A 634 -31.56 3.04 31.32
N ALA A 635 -31.01 1.82 31.30
CA ALA A 635 -29.58 1.56 31.21
C ALA A 635 -29.02 1.61 29.78
N SER A 636 -29.88 1.65 28.75
CA SER A 636 -29.47 1.61 27.33
C SER A 636 -28.39 2.61 26.92
N PRO A 637 -28.35 3.88 27.40
CA PRO A 637 -27.28 4.79 27.03
C PRO A 637 -25.91 4.31 27.55
N GLY A 638 -25.88 3.72 28.75
CA GLY A 638 -24.66 3.19 29.36
C GLY A 638 -24.18 1.91 28.68
N ILE A 639 -25.10 0.99 28.35
CA ILE A 639 -24.77 -0.24 27.60
C ILE A 639 -24.22 0.10 26.21
N PHE A 640 -24.85 1.04 25.50
CA PHE A 640 -24.34 1.50 24.21
C PHE A 640 -22.93 2.09 24.33
N SER A 641 -22.69 2.90 25.37
CA SER A 641 -21.36 3.47 25.63
C SER A 641 -20.31 2.38 25.91
N ALA A 642 -20.69 1.33 26.64
CA ALA A 642 -19.82 0.18 26.90
C ALA A 642 -19.41 -0.54 25.61
N ILE A 643 -20.37 -0.81 24.73
CA ILE A 643 -20.14 -1.48 23.43
C ILE A 643 -19.22 -0.64 22.55
N MET A 644 -19.46 0.68 22.47
CA MET A 644 -18.64 1.57 21.65
C MET A 644 -17.22 1.72 22.19
N MET A 645 -17.04 1.76 23.51
CA MET A 645 -15.72 1.79 24.14
C MET A 645 -14.96 0.48 23.87
N GLY A 646 -15.66 -0.65 23.88
CA GLY A 646 -15.11 -1.94 23.46
C GLY A 646 -14.69 -1.96 21.98
N LEU A 647 -15.52 -1.43 21.08
CA LEU A 647 -15.21 -1.30 19.65
C LEU A 647 -13.96 -0.43 19.42
N GLY A 648 -13.86 0.71 20.10
CA GLY A 648 -12.69 1.59 20.00
C GLY A 648 -11.40 0.88 20.44
N ARG A 649 -11.47 0.08 21.51
CA ARG A 649 -10.35 -0.76 21.96
C ARG A 649 -10.00 -1.85 20.95
N ALA A 650 -11.00 -2.52 20.37
CA ALA A 650 -10.80 -3.55 19.35
C ALA A 650 -10.11 -2.99 18.11
N VAL A 651 -10.54 -1.82 17.61
CA VAL A 651 -9.92 -1.19 16.45
C VAL A 651 -8.47 -0.75 16.72
N GLY A 652 -8.17 -0.30 17.93
CA GLY A 652 -6.83 0.11 18.34
C GLY A 652 -5.91 -1.02 18.77
N GLU A 653 -6.35 -2.28 18.77
CA GLU A 653 -5.53 -3.40 19.23
C GLU A 653 -4.39 -3.68 18.26
N THR A 654 -3.17 -3.75 18.79
CA THR A 654 -1.95 -3.93 17.99
C THR A 654 -1.37 -5.32 18.19
N MET A 655 -1.27 -5.78 19.44
CA MET A 655 -0.40 -6.91 19.78
C MET A 655 -1.06 -8.25 19.53
N ILE A 656 -2.36 -8.38 19.83
CA ILE A 656 -3.11 -9.60 19.51
C ILE A 656 -3.10 -9.84 18.00
N VAL A 657 -3.41 -8.79 17.25
CA VAL A 657 -3.52 -8.85 15.79
C VAL A 657 -2.17 -9.17 15.16
N LEU A 658 -1.10 -8.48 15.57
CA LEU A 658 0.25 -8.71 15.06
C LEU A 658 0.68 -10.17 15.18
N MET A 659 0.34 -10.82 16.30
CA MET A 659 0.80 -12.18 16.61
C MET A 659 -0.11 -13.27 16.02
N ALA A 660 -1.41 -13.01 15.84
CA ALA A 660 -2.40 -14.04 15.52
C ALA A 660 -3.00 -13.98 14.11
N THR A 661 -2.75 -12.95 13.30
CA THR A 661 -3.40 -12.77 11.98
C THR A 661 -2.64 -13.30 10.77
N GLY A 662 -1.37 -13.69 10.91
CA GLY A 662 -0.53 -14.04 9.75
C GLY A 662 -0.02 -12.83 8.94
N ASN A 663 -0.58 -11.63 9.14
CA ASN A 663 -0.15 -10.37 8.55
C ASN A 663 -0.26 -10.27 7.01
N THR A 664 -1.20 -10.99 6.40
CA THR A 664 -1.43 -10.94 4.94
C THR A 664 -2.53 -9.92 4.60
N PRO A 665 -2.27 -8.90 3.75
CA PRO A 665 -3.23 -7.83 3.43
C PRO A 665 -4.27 -8.28 2.37
N LEU A 666 -5.13 -9.23 2.74
CA LEU A 666 -6.21 -9.74 1.87
C LEU A 666 -7.51 -8.96 2.04
N LEU A 667 -8.24 -8.79 0.94
CA LEU A 667 -9.57 -8.17 0.89
C LEU A 667 -10.69 -9.20 0.78
N ASP A 668 -10.72 -10.14 1.71
CA ASP A 668 -11.77 -11.15 1.81
C ASP A 668 -12.40 -11.15 3.22
N TRP A 669 -13.73 -11.31 3.28
CA TRP A 669 -14.47 -11.52 4.52
C TRP A 669 -14.34 -12.94 5.08
N ASN A 670 -13.68 -13.85 4.36
CA ASN A 670 -13.36 -15.19 4.82
C ASN A 670 -12.73 -15.16 6.23
N ILE A 671 -13.40 -15.82 7.19
CA ILE A 671 -12.99 -15.86 8.59
C ILE A 671 -11.76 -16.77 8.82
N PHE A 672 -11.49 -17.66 7.87
CA PHE A 672 -10.41 -18.65 7.94
C PHE A 672 -9.09 -18.17 7.34
N GLU A 673 -9.04 -16.96 6.79
CA GLU A 673 -7.84 -16.36 6.24
C GLU A 673 -7.24 -15.30 7.17
N GLY A 674 -5.95 -15.03 6.94
CA GLY A 674 -5.24 -13.95 7.57
C GLY A 674 -5.79 -12.56 7.25
N MET A 675 -5.23 -11.56 7.92
CA MET A 675 -5.47 -10.15 7.63
C MET A 675 -4.28 -9.30 8.08
N ARG A 676 -4.19 -8.08 7.56
CA ARG A 676 -3.23 -7.07 8.02
C ARG A 676 -4.01 -5.85 8.49
N THR A 677 -3.70 -5.30 9.66
CA THR A 677 -4.38 -4.10 10.20
C THR A 677 -3.48 -2.88 10.12
N LEU A 678 -4.07 -1.67 10.24
CA LEU A 678 -3.33 -0.42 10.37
C LEU A 678 -2.35 -0.47 11.54
N SER A 679 -2.81 -0.92 12.71
CA SER A 679 -2.00 -1.03 13.93
C SER A 679 -0.80 -1.97 13.76
N ALA A 680 -1.01 -3.17 13.21
CA ALA A 680 0.04 -4.15 12.98
C ALA A 680 1.04 -3.68 11.91
N THR A 681 0.55 -3.01 10.86
CA THR A 681 1.39 -2.42 9.80
C THR A 681 2.32 -1.37 10.37
N ILE A 682 1.80 -0.43 11.15
CA ILE A 682 2.60 0.62 11.81
C ILE A 682 3.64 -0.02 12.74
N ALA A 683 3.25 -1.00 13.55
CA ALA A 683 4.15 -1.62 14.52
C ALA A 683 5.32 -2.38 13.87
N VAL A 684 5.08 -3.05 12.74
CA VAL A 684 6.10 -3.87 12.06
C VAL A 684 6.97 -3.04 11.13
N GLU A 685 6.37 -2.13 10.36
CA GLU A 685 7.05 -1.50 9.23
C GLU A 685 7.69 -0.16 9.59
N LEU A 686 7.21 0.51 10.65
CA LEU A 686 7.75 1.81 11.03
C LEU A 686 9.22 1.74 11.48
N PRO A 687 9.65 0.74 12.30
CA PRO A 687 11.05 0.62 12.69
C PRO A 687 12.00 0.31 11.51
N GLU A 688 11.49 -0.35 10.47
CA GLU A 688 12.28 -0.79 9.30
C GLU A 688 12.30 0.25 8.17
N SER A 689 11.39 1.24 8.21
CA SER A 689 11.25 2.24 7.15
C SER A 689 12.33 3.35 7.22
N GLU A 690 12.90 3.71 6.08
CA GLU A 690 13.85 4.82 5.99
C GLU A 690 13.19 6.15 6.35
N VAL A 691 13.84 6.93 7.20
CA VAL A 691 13.30 8.21 7.70
C VAL A 691 13.11 9.19 6.54
N GLN A 692 11.92 9.80 6.46
CA GLN A 692 11.45 10.71 5.40
C GLN A 692 11.09 10.07 4.06
N SER A 693 11.26 8.77 3.87
CA SER A 693 10.75 8.05 2.69
C SER A 693 9.22 8.16 2.56
N ALA A 694 8.69 7.86 1.38
CA ALA A 694 7.26 7.80 1.17
C ALA A 694 6.60 6.75 2.05
N HIS A 695 7.18 5.55 2.13
CA HIS A 695 6.69 4.47 3.00
C HIS A 695 6.57 4.93 4.46
N PHE A 696 7.62 5.56 5.00
CA PHE A 696 7.59 6.14 6.35
C PHE A 696 6.43 7.12 6.53
N ARG A 697 6.23 8.07 5.59
CA ARG A 697 5.15 9.06 5.67
C ARG A 697 3.75 8.44 5.54
N ILE A 698 3.61 7.37 4.76
CA ILE A 698 2.35 6.63 4.62
C ILE A 698 2.01 5.90 5.91
N LEU A 699 2.99 5.35 6.63
CA LEU A 699 2.74 4.76 7.96
C LEU A 699 2.26 5.82 8.97
N PHE A 700 2.78 7.04 8.90
CA PHE A 700 2.25 8.18 9.66
C PHE A 700 0.84 8.57 9.24
N LEU A 701 0.50 8.48 7.94
CA LEU A 701 -0.87 8.65 7.45
C LEU A 701 -1.78 7.54 7.98
N ALA A 702 -1.34 6.29 8.00
CA ALA A 702 -2.07 5.18 8.62
C ALA A 702 -2.33 5.43 10.11
N ALA A 703 -1.35 5.97 10.84
CA ALA A 703 -1.50 6.36 12.24
C ALA A 703 -2.50 7.52 12.43
N LEU A 704 -2.44 8.53 11.55
CA LEU A 704 -3.39 9.64 11.52
C LEU A 704 -4.81 9.13 11.25
N LEU A 705 -4.99 8.23 10.29
CA LEU A 705 -6.28 7.62 9.97
C LEU A 705 -6.84 6.82 11.15
N LEU A 706 -6.01 6.01 11.81
CA LEU A 706 -6.41 5.25 12.99
C LEU A 706 -6.81 6.17 14.15
N LEU A 707 -6.05 7.25 14.37
CA LEU A 707 -6.36 8.27 15.38
C LEU A 707 -7.68 8.98 15.06
N THR A 708 -7.86 9.45 13.82
CA THR A 708 -9.09 10.12 13.37
C THR A 708 -10.30 9.20 13.46
N PHE A 709 -10.15 7.93 13.08
CA PHE A 709 -11.21 6.94 13.19
C PHE A 709 -11.59 6.70 14.66
N THR A 710 -10.60 6.47 15.53
CA THR A 710 -10.85 6.23 16.97
C THR A 710 -11.51 7.45 17.61
N PHE A 711 -11.05 8.65 17.28
CA PHE A 711 -11.65 9.89 17.74
C PHE A 711 -13.10 10.05 17.25
N ALA A 712 -13.38 9.74 15.98
CA ALA A 712 -14.71 9.82 15.41
C ALA A 712 -15.68 8.82 16.06
N VAL A 713 -15.26 7.56 16.25
CA VAL A 713 -16.05 6.52 16.93
C VAL A 713 -16.36 6.92 18.38
N ASN A 714 -15.36 7.40 19.12
CA ASN A 714 -15.56 7.83 20.51
C ASN A 714 -16.46 9.08 20.61
N SER A 715 -16.33 10.02 19.67
CA SER A 715 -17.17 11.22 19.62
C SER A 715 -18.62 10.87 19.27
N LEU A 716 -18.83 9.96 18.33
CA LEU A 716 -20.14 9.43 17.98
C LEU A 716 -20.77 8.70 19.17
N ALA A 717 -20.00 7.91 19.91
CA ALA A 717 -20.47 7.22 21.10
C ALA A 717 -21.00 8.19 22.15
N GLU A 718 -20.24 9.25 22.44
CA GLU A 718 -20.64 10.28 23.39
C GLU A 718 -21.88 11.05 22.93
N TRP A 719 -21.95 11.38 21.64
CA TRP A 719 -23.11 12.05 21.06
C TRP A 719 -24.38 11.21 21.17
N VAL A 720 -24.32 9.92 20.83
CA VAL A 720 -25.47 8.99 20.97
C VAL A 720 -25.86 8.86 22.45
N ARG A 721 -24.88 8.74 23.36
CA ARG A 721 -25.13 8.65 24.80
C ARG A 721 -25.92 9.85 25.32
N GLN A 722 -25.53 11.07 24.95
CA GLN A 722 -26.22 12.30 25.36
C GLN A 722 -27.65 12.32 24.82
N ARG A 723 -27.83 12.01 23.53
CA ARG A 723 -29.15 11.99 22.88
C ARG A 723 -30.10 10.98 23.52
N LEU A 724 -29.62 9.77 23.84
CA LEU A 724 -30.42 8.76 24.53
C LEU A 724 -30.77 9.18 25.96
N ARG A 725 -29.81 9.78 26.69
CA ARG A 725 -30.05 10.27 28.05
C ARG A 725 -31.10 11.38 28.08
N GLU A 726 -31.07 12.31 27.12
CA GLU A 726 -32.09 13.36 27.00
C GLU A 726 -33.47 12.79 26.68
N LYS A 727 -33.56 11.85 25.74
CA LYS A 727 -34.82 11.19 25.36
C LYS A 727 -35.48 10.50 26.56
N TYR A 728 -34.70 9.83 27.41
CA TYR A 728 -35.20 9.09 28.55
C TYR A 728 -35.18 9.85 29.88
N ARG A 729 -34.80 11.14 29.88
CA ARG A 729 -34.82 11.99 31.09
C ARG A 729 -36.23 12.26 31.64
N SER A 730 -37.25 12.02 30.82
CA SER A 730 -38.67 12.26 31.15
C SER A 730 -39.41 11.00 31.65
N LEU A 731 -38.78 9.84 31.58
CA LEU A 731 -39.21 8.58 32.21
C LEU A 731 -38.60 8.51 33.61
#